data_AF-A0A9E4FXN8-F1
#
_entry.id   AF-A0A9E4FXN8-F1
#
_cell.length_a   1.000
_cell.length_b   1.000
_cell.length_c   1.000
_cell.angle_alpha   90.00
_cell.angle_beta   90.00
_cell.angle_gamma   90.00
#
_symmetry.space_group_name_H-M   'P 1'
#
loop_
_entity.id
_entity.type
_entity.pdbx_description
1 polymer ?
#
loop_
_entity_poly.entity_id
_entity_poly.type
_entity_poly.pdbx_seq_one_letter_code
_entity_poly.pdbx_strand_id
1 'polypeptide(L)'
;MRSDGSTIRIANSTFSANRARSGGALAGGGRDVTLAHLTMVDNVSSSPGDGEAIDLYERSTNVSLRNSIITGRGRDPLCTGRLAGNIANFIADGSCSAPMSGNALLGELSGGHHPPLDGSPILDAADGRFCPDTDQLGTPRPHGEGCDLGAIESTTALPAPAALAPPPPCPLALQITAANTDAPAGGCPAGSGHDVITLTEDIVLDAALPPVASEITLEGNGYTISGAGKFRIFDVDGGQLTISDITLRDGDATQGGAIRLINGARVVATNVAFTDNLAGHGGAIATESSDVWLDVSDSSFVGNEGDSGAGAVLVDGGRVNISGSAFLGNRAASIGGAMETRSGYVNISNSTFSDNQAGVGGAIYSHGADTTLTHVTLMNNRAYNIVGAGIYHHSGTLNLRNSIVAGSGRGDDCYGRLTENRGNLSQDGTCSTAIIADPLLAERTGAHYPLLNASPAHAAADPAFCLPSDQLGNPRTHCDIGAIESERTASEQPPAAIVIPADCTLAEQIIAANTDAPAGACPAGQGADIITLREDIKLSETLPTISSDLTIRGNGHTIDGDNRFRIFDIKHGEVNIKNVTLINGSSPGEYGGAIRVRGDADVVVARVAFRNNSAGWGGGIASMDSARVNAPYSSFFNNAAEHKGGGLWFNSSECYDYANPMFDGNSSGTYVPDPQYEIFTPHVEFGPGVRTRCETTQ
;
A
#
# COMPACT_ATOMS: atom_id res chain seq x y z
N MET A 1 -41.76 -6.41 -9.93
CA MET A 1 -41.84 -5.51 -11.11
C MET A 1 -40.67 -5.82 -12.05
N ARG A 2 -40.84 -5.81 -13.38
CA ARG A 2 -39.71 -5.88 -14.35
C ARG A 2 -39.60 -4.54 -15.07
N SER A 3 -38.49 -3.82 -14.92
CA SER A 3 -38.12 -2.63 -15.72
C SER A 3 -36.73 -2.80 -16.33
N ASP A 4 -36.22 -1.80 -17.02
CA ASP A 4 -35.32 -1.83 -18.17
C ASP A 4 -33.99 -1.09 -17.94
N GLY A 5 -33.30 -1.34 -16.82
CA GLY A 5 -31.89 -0.95 -16.65
C GLY A 5 -31.62 0.28 -15.76
N SER A 6 -32.56 0.68 -14.91
CA SER A 6 -32.35 1.67 -13.83
C SER A 6 -32.37 1.00 -12.45
N THR A 7 -31.60 1.53 -11.49
CA THR A 7 -31.65 1.16 -10.06
C THR A 7 -33.09 1.32 -9.56
N ILE A 8 -33.67 0.28 -8.96
CA ILE A 8 -35.02 0.34 -8.43
C ILE A 8 -34.97 1.00 -7.05
N ARG A 9 -35.70 2.11 -6.87
CA ARG A 9 -35.86 2.78 -5.57
C ARG A 9 -37.31 2.71 -5.13
N ILE A 10 -37.54 2.16 -3.95
CA ILE A 10 -38.87 2.14 -3.31
C ILE A 10 -38.72 2.85 -1.98
N ALA A 11 -39.56 3.86 -1.75
CA ALA A 11 -39.58 4.60 -0.50
C ALA A 11 -41.00 4.92 -0.02
N ASN A 12 -41.16 5.18 1.29
CA ASN A 12 -42.41 5.64 1.91
C ASN A 12 -43.62 4.78 1.51
N SER A 13 -43.47 3.46 1.58
CA SER A 13 -44.47 2.53 1.05
C SER A 13 -44.80 1.42 2.04
N THR A 14 -46.08 1.09 2.14
CA THR A 14 -46.57 -0.04 2.94
C THR A 14 -46.83 -1.25 2.03
N PHE A 15 -46.29 -2.41 2.41
CA PHE A 15 -46.56 -3.71 1.81
C PHE A 15 -47.22 -4.61 2.85
N SER A 16 -48.53 -4.85 2.73
CA SER A 16 -49.26 -5.63 3.72
C SER A 16 -49.95 -6.84 3.10
N ALA A 17 -49.86 -7.99 3.77
CA ALA A 17 -50.60 -9.21 3.44
C ALA A 17 -50.41 -9.72 1.99
N ASN A 18 -49.28 -9.39 1.35
CA ASN A 18 -48.98 -9.89 0.01
C ASN A 18 -48.57 -11.37 0.08
N ARG A 19 -48.90 -12.13 -0.97
CA ARG A 19 -48.51 -13.54 -1.09
C ARG A 19 -47.82 -13.77 -2.43
N ALA A 20 -46.62 -14.33 -2.39
CA ALA A 20 -45.84 -14.67 -3.57
C ALA A 20 -45.22 -16.06 -3.47
N ARG A 21 -44.61 -16.53 -4.57
CA ARG A 21 -43.90 -17.81 -4.58
C ARG A 21 -42.62 -17.77 -3.74
N SER A 22 -41.90 -16.67 -3.83
CA SER A 22 -40.66 -16.31 -3.13
C SER A 22 -40.81 -14.83 -2.80
N GLY A 23 -40.39 -14.38 -1.60
CA GLY A 23 -40.41 -12.98 -1.18
C GLY A 23 -41.79 -12.33 -1.28
N GLY A 24 -42.65 -12.55 -0.28
CA GLY A 24 -44.05 -12.13 -0.28
C GLY A 24 -44.26 -10.64 -0.60
N ALA A 25 -43.38 -9.76 -0.14
CA ALA A 25 -43.35 -8.35 -0.53
C ALA A 25 -42.36 -8.10 -1.69
N LEU A 26 -41.16 -8.66 -1.61
CA LEU A 26 -40.10 -8.45 -2.58
C LEU A 26 -39.25 -9.71 -2.77
N ALA A 27 -39.06 -10.10 -4.03
CA ALA A 27 -38.07 -11.10 -4.42
C ALA A 27 -37.18 -10.51 -5.52
N GLY A 28 -35.86 -10.71 -5.41
CA GLY A 28 -34.91 -10.03 -6.28
C GLY A 28 -33.66 -10.83 -6.61
N GLY A 29 -33.28 -10.81 -7.88
CA GLY A 29 -32.00 -11.31 -8.40
C GLY A 29 -31.47 -10.43 -9.54
N GLY A 30 -30.17 -10.12 -9.52
CA GLY A 30 -29.40 -9.63 -10.67
C GLY A 30 -29.29 -8.11 -10.84
N ARG A 31 -29.72 -7.27 -9.87
CA ARG A 31 -29.65 -5.78 -9.95
C ARG A 31 -29.61 -5.07 -8.58
N ASP A 32 -29.13 -3.83 -8.55
CA ASP A 32 -29.14 -3.01 -7.33
C ASP A 32 -30.54 -2.44 -7.00
N VAL A 33 -30.97 -2.60 -5.75
CA VAL A 33 -32.25 -2.12 -5.22
C VAL A 33 -32.02 -1.31 -3.95
N THR A 34 -32.63 -0.12 -3.86
CA THR A 34 -32.65 0.67 -2.64
C THR A 34 -34.06 0.73 -2.08
N LEU A 35 -34.21 0.30 -0.83
CA LEU A 35 -35.45 0.24 -0.08
C LEU A 35 -35.30 1.14 1.14
N ALA A 36 -36.20 2.11 1.30
CA ALA A 36 -36.11 3.08 2.40
C ALA A 36 -37.48 3.40 2.99
N HIS A 37 -37.63 3.50 4.31
CA HIS A 37 -38.90 3.94 4.92
C HIS A 37 -40.10 3.07 4.50
N LEU A 38 -39.91 1.75 4.54
CA LEU A 38 -40.94 0.78 4.16
C LEU A 38 -41.58 0.16 5.39
N THR A 39 -42.87 -0.14 5.32
CA THR A 39 -43.57 -0.93 6.35
C THR A 39 -44.10 -2.20 5.72
N MET A 40 -43.48 -3.35 6.02
CA MET A 40 -43.85 -4.65 5.48
C MET A 40 -44.50 -5.50 6.58
N VAL A 41 -45.78 -5.83 6.45
CA VAL A 41 -46.57 -6.53 7.48
C VAL A 41 -47.25 -7.77 6.90
N ASP A 42 -47.06 -8.92 7.54
CA ASP A 42 -47.78 -10.18 7.24
C ASP A 42 -47.71 -10.62 5.77
N ASN A 43 -46.59 -10.30 5.09
CA ASN A 43 -46.32 -10.82 3.75
C ASN A 43 -45.85 -12.27 3.84
N VAL A 44 -46.24 -13.11 2.89
CA VAL A 44 -46.03 -14.56 2.95
C VAL A 44 -45.43 -15.10 1.66
N SER A 45 -44.37 -15.91 1.80
CA SER A 45 -43.84 -16.77 0.75
C SER A 45 -44.51 -18.15 0.80
N SER A 46 -44.75 -18.77 -0.36
CA SER A 46 -45.29 -20.14 -0.43
C SER A 46 -44.23 -21.24 -0.52
N SER A 47 -42.95 -20.87 -0.71
CA SER A 47 -41.82 -21.81 -0.78
C SER A 47 -41.15 -21.91 0.59
N PRO A 48 -40.96 -23.12 1.15
CA PRO A 48 -40.28 -23.30 2.44
C PRO A 48 -38.81 -22.85 2.37
N GLY A 49 -38.38 -22.05 3.35
CA GLY A 49 -37.00 -21.57 3.47
C GLY A 49 -36.67 -20.28 2.71
N ASP A 50 -37.62 -19.77 1.91
CA ASP A 50 -37.52 -18.43 1.30
C ASP A 50 -38.02 -17.38 2.30
N GLY A 51 -37.46 -16.18 2.24
CA GLY A 51 -37.84 -15.08 3.11
C GLY A 51 -39.29 -14.66 2.89
N GLU A 52 -40.06 -14.57 3.98
CA GLU A 52 -41.51 -14.36 3.89
C GLU A 52 -41.86 -12.99 3.32
N ALA A 53 -41.13 -11.94 3.72
CA ALA A 53 -41.29 -10.60 3.17
C ALA A 53 -40.26 -10.32 2.07
N ILE A 54 -38.98 -10.57 2.33
CA ILE A 54 -37.89 -10.33 1.38
C ILE A 54 -37.10 -11.60 1.14
N ASP A 55 -36.98 -12.02 -0.12
CA ASP A 55 -36.11 -13.13 -0.52
C ASP A 55 -35.10 -12.71 -1.59
N LEU A 56 -33.81 -12.82 -1.26
CA LEU A 56 -32.68 -12.44 -2.12
C LEU A 56 -31.88 -13.69 -2.52
N TYR A 57 -32.27 -14.32 -3.63
CA TYR A 57 -31.76 -15.63 -4.02
C TYR A 57 -30.56 -15.60 -5.00
N GLU A 58 -30.17 -14.44 -5.55
CA GLU A 58 -28.96 -14.30 -6.39
C GLU A 58 -27.84 -13.50 -5.70
N ARG A 59 -26.64 -14.10 -5.60
CA ARG A 59 -25.46 -13.54 -4.91
C ARG A 59 -24.90 -12.24 -5.50
N SER A 60 -25.33 -11.83 -6.69
CA SER A 60 -24.87 -10.63 -7.41
C SER A 60 -25.76 -9.39 -7.19
N THR A 61 -26.74 -9.46 -6.29
CA THR A 61 -27.76 -8.41 -6.07
C THR A 61 -27.38 -7.53 -4.88
N ASN A 62 -27.09 -6.23 -5.08
CA ASN A 62 -26.92 -5.31 -3.94
C ASN A 62 -28.26 -4.71 -3.52
N VAL A 63 -28.88 -5.27 -2.48
CA VAL A 63 -30.06 -4.66 -1.85
C VAL A 63 -29.63 -3.87 -0.62
N SER A 64 -29.88 -2.57 -0.64
CA SER A 64 -29.71 -1.69 0.51
C SER A 64 -31.08 -1.39 1.11
N LEU A 65 -31.27 -1.79 2.37
CA LEU A 65 -32.46 -1.52 3.17
C LEU A 65 -32.10 -0.50 4.24
N ARG A 66 -32.92 0.54 4.42
CA ARG A 66 -32.75 1.50 5.51
C ARG A 66 -34.06 2.01 6.08
N ASN A 67 -34.04 2.40 7.35
CA ASN A 67 -35.18 3.02 8.05
C ASN A 67 -36.51 2.28 7.86
N SER A 68 -36.49 0.95 7.74
CA SER A 68 -37.65 0.15 7.32
C SER A 68 -38.06 -0.88 8.37
N ILE A 69 -39.32 -1.27 8.35
CA ILE A 69 -39.95 -2.23 9.25
C ILE A 69 -40.39 -3.46 8.47
N ILE A 70 -40.04 -4.64 8.96
CA ILE A 70 -40.51 -5.93 8.48
C ILE A 70 -41.04 -6.73 9.67
N THR A 71 -42.31 -7.08 9.63
CA THR A 71 -42.97 -7.88 10.65
C THR A 71 -43.94 -8.87 10.00
N GLY A 72 -44.19 -9.99 10.66
CA GLY A 72 -45.10 -11.01 10.16
C GLY A 72 -45.33 -12.11 11.17
N ARG A 73 -46.34 -12.95 10.91
CA ARG A 73 -46.74 -14.07 11.79
C ARG A 73 -46.39 -15.44 11.22
N GLY A 74 -45.66 -15.51 10.12
CA GLY A 74 -45.33 -16.80 9.52
C GLY A 74 -44.19 -17.51 10.27
N ARG A 75 -43.78 -18.65 9.72
CA ARG A 75 -42.89 -19.61 10.39
C ARG A 75 -41.48 -19.59 9.81
N ASP A 76 -41.31 -19.05 8.61
CA ASP A 76 -40.03 -18.92 7.93
C ASP A 76 -39.43 -17.53 8.24
N PRO A 77 -38.11 -17.33 8.05
CA PRO A 77 -37.49 -16.03 8.28
C PRO A 77 -38.16 -14.93 7.45
N LEU A 78 -38.36 -13.74 8.03
CA LEU A 78 -38.99 -12.61 7.33
C LEU A 78 -38.11 -12.09 6.18
N CYS A 79 -36.79 -12.22 6.30
CA CYS A 79 -35.81 -11.83 5.31
C CYS A 79 -34.75 -12.92 5.11
N THR A 80 -34.44 -13.25 3.86
CA THR A 80 -33.36 -14.18 3.49
C THR A 80 -32.42 -13.59 2.46
N GLY A 81 -31.13 -13.95 2.58
CA GLY A 81 -30.04 -13.49 1.71
C GLY A 81 -29.23 -12.32 2.29
N ARG A 82 -28.25 -11.84 1.53
CA ARG A 82 -27.31 -10.77 1.96
C ARG A 82 -27.86 -9.40 1.57
N LEU A 83 -28.03 -8.52 2.55
CA LEU A 83 -28.21 -7.09 2.30
C LEU A 83 -26.83 -6.44 2.12
N ALA A 84 -26.67 -5.64 1.06
CA ALA A 84 -25.46 -4.83 0.85
C ALA A 84 -25.41 -3.60 1.77
N GLY A 85 -26.55 -3.20 2.33
CA GLY A 85 -26.62 -2.19 3.40
C GLY A 85 -27.87 -2.42 4.26
N ASN A 86 -27.69 -2.32 5.59
CA ASN A 86 -28.73 -2.56 6.58
C ASN A 86 -28.64 -1.49 7.68
N ILE A 87 -29.27 -0.33 7.46
CA ILE A 87 -29.13 0.84 8.34
C ILE A 87 -30.46 1.12 9.06
N ALA A 88 -30.45 1.07 10.39
CA ALA A 88 -31.61 1.38 11.24
C ALA A 88 -32.89 0.68 10.75
N ASN A 89 -32.86 -0.64 10.58
CA ASN A 89 -34.04 -1.42 10.21
C ASN A 89 -34.56 -2.23 11.40
N PHE A 90 -35.89 -2.39 11.44
CA PHE A 90 -36.58 -3.25 12.38
C PHE A 90 -37.08 -4.49 11.66
N ILE A 91 -36.52 -5.66 11.98
CA ILE A 91 -37.00 -6.94 11.46
C ILE A 91 -37.40 -7.80 12.66
N ALA A 92 -38.69 -8.12 12.76
CA ALA A 92 -39.28 -8.64 13.99
C ALA A 92 -38.63 -9.93 14.51
N ASP A 93 -38.16 -10.80 13.61
CA ASP A 93 -37.48 -12.05 13.93
C ASP A 93 -35.94 -11.96 13.93
N GLY A 94 -35.38 -10.77 13.70
CA GLY A 94 -33.93 -10.53 13.63
C GLY A 94 -33.23 -11.07 12.38
N SER A 95 -33.98 -11.59 11.40
CA SER A 95 -33.41 -12.10 10.15
C SER A 95 -32.68 -11.00 9.35
N CYS A 96 -31.77 -11.40 8.45
CA CYS A 96 -30.86 -10.50 7.72
C CYS A 96 -29.99 -9.58 8.60
N SER A 97 -29.74 -9.98 9.86
CA SER A 97 -28.91 -9.24 10.83
C SER A 97 -29.42 -7.82 11.10
N ALA A 98 -30.73 -7.67 11.29
CA ALA A 98 -31.34 -6.36 11.55
C ALA A 98 -30.83 -5.72 12.85
N PRO A 99 -30.55 -4.41 12.85
CA PRO A 99 -30.16 -3.67 14.06
C PRO A 99 -31.22 -3.69 15.19
N MET A 100 -32.50 -3.84 14.84
CA MET A 100 -33.62 -3.87 15.79
C MET A 100 -34.55 -5.05 15.50
N SER A 101 -35.10 -5.68 16.55
CA SER A 101 -36.02 -6.82 16.45
C SER A 101 -37.06 -6.82 17.57
N GLY A 102 -38.01 -7.77 17.53
CA GLY A 102 -39.11 -7.88 18.49
C GLY A 102 -40.46 -7.41 17.94
N ASN A 103 -41.32 -6.85 18.79
CA ASN A 103 -42.63 -6.36 18.36
C ASN A 103 -42.59 -4.88 18.01
N ALA A 104 -42.85 -4.55 16.75
CA ALA A 104 -42.89 -3.16 16.26
C ALA A 104 -44.09 -2.35 16.79
N LEU A 105 -45.06 -2.95 17.48
CA LEU A 105 -46.26 -2.29 18.00
C LEU A 105 -46.95 -1.41 16.94
N LEU A 106 -47.31 -2.04 15.82
CA LEU A 106 -48.07 -1.41 14.74
C LEU A 106 -49.57 -1.67 14.92
N GLY A 107 -50.38 -0.69 14.57
CA GLY A 107 -51.83 -0.81 14.49
C GLY A 107 -52.28 -1.64 13.29
N GLU A 108 -53.56 -2.00 13.26
CA GLU A 108 -54.18 -2.68 12.13
C GLU A 108 -54.10 -1.83 10.85
N LEU A 109 -54.10 -2.48 9.68
CA LEU A 109 -54.07 -1.80 8.39
C LEU A 109 -55.30 -0.91 8.24
N SER A 110 -55.09 0.40 8.16
CA SER A 110 -56.15 1.40 7.99
C SER A 110 -55.68 2.48 7.02
N GLY A 111 -56.53 2.91 6.08
CA GLY A 111 -56.16 3.94 5.11
C GLY A 111 -54.92 3.61 4.26
N GLY A 112 -54.62 2.32 4.03
CA GLY A 112 -53.49 1.87 3.21
C GLY A 112 -52.12 1.88 3.90
N HIS A 113 -52.08 2.02 5.23
CA HIS A 113 -50.86 2.01 6.02
C HIS A 113 -51.08 1.37 7.40
N HIS A 114 -49.98 1.02 8.08
CA HIS A 114 -50.00 0.59 9.47
C HIS A 114 -49.48 1.72 10.36
N PRO A 115 -50.33 2.37 11.18
CA PRO A 115 -49.88 3.42 12.07
C PRO A 115 -49.04 2.84 13.22
N PRO A 116 -47.96 3.51 13.65
CA PRO A 116 -47.33 3.22 14.94
C PRO A 116 -48.34 3.35 16.08
N LEU A 117 -48.33 2.43 17.05
CA LEU A 117 -49.10 2.57 18.28
C LEU A 117 -48.28 3.32 19.34
N ASP A 118 -48.98 3.88 20.34
CA ASP A 118 -48.35 4.53 21.49
C ASP A 118 -47.33 3.61 22.17
N GLY A 119 -46.13 4.15 22.44
CA GLY A 119 -45.04 3.41 23.07
C GLY A 119 -44.31 2.44 22.14
N SER A 120 -44.56 2.53 20.83
CA SER A 120 -43.87 1.71 19.85
C SER A 120 -42.36 1.98 19.81
N PRO A 121 -41.50 0.94 19.72
CA PRO A 121 -40.04 1.11 19.63
C PRO A 121 -39.56 1.69 18.30
N ILE A 122 -40.46 1.88 17.33
CA ILE A 122 -40.15 2.48 16.02
C ILE A 122 -40.33 4.01 16.01
N LEU A 123 -40.88 4.59 17.07
CA LEU A 123 -41.06 6.04 17.20
C LEU A 123 -39.70 6.73 17.39
N ASP A 124 -39.45 7.80 16.64
CA ASP A 124 -38.19 8.57 16.59
C ASP A 124 -36.92 7.73 16.34
N ALA A 125 -37.06 6.49 15.86
CA ALA A 125 -35.97 5.50 15.82
C ALA A 125 -35.22 5.44 14.47
N ALA A 126 -35.62 6.23 13.48
CA ALA A 126 -34.96 6.25 12.18
C ALA A 126 -33.59 6.96 12.24
N ASP A 127 -32.67 6.56 11.35
CA ASP A 127 -31.45 7.33 11.12
C ASP A 127 -31.81 8.67 10.46
N GLY A 128 -31.60 9.74 11.22
CA GLY A 128 -31.94 11.12 10.84
C GLY A 128 -31.27 11.60 9.55
N ARG A 129 -30.12 11.02 9.16
CA ARG A 129 -29.42 11.39 7.91
C ARG A 129 -30.20 11.04 6.66
N PHE A 130 -31.17 10.12 6.76
CA PHE A 130 -31.93 9.60 5.63
C PHE A 130 -33.42 9.91 5.71
N CYS A 131 -33.86 10.82 6.58
CA CYS A 131 -35.26 11.24 6.66
C CYS A 131 -35.73 11.96 5.38
N PRO A 132 -36.84 11.53 4.76
CA PRO A 132 -37.45 12.25 3.65
C PRO A 132 -38.30 13.41 4.16
N ASP A 133 -38.52 14.43 3.33
CA ASP A 133 -39.31 15.62 3.70
C ASP A 133 -40.74 15.29 4.17
N THR A 134 -41.33 14.22 3.63
CA THR A 134 -42.67 13.75 4.01
C THR A 134 -42.76 12.22 4.07
N ASP A 135 -43.75 11.69 4.79
CA ASP A 135 -44.11 10.27 4.85
C ASP A 135 -45.04 9.82 3.69
N GLN A 136 -45.57 8.58 3.76
CA GLN A 136 -46.51 8.01 2.77
C GLN A 136 -47.81 8.82 2.62
N LEU A 137 -48.23 9.55 3.65
CA LEU A 137 -49.45 10.36 3.69
C LEU A 137 -49.19 11.83 3.34
N GLY A 138 -47.93 12.22 3.10
CA GLY A 138 -47.53 13.61 2.90
C GLY A 138 -47.34 14.39 4.21
N THR A 139 -47.34 13.71 5.36
CA THR A 139 -47.03 14.31 6.66
C THR A 139 -45.56 14.73 6.68
N PRO A 140 -45.23 15.98 7.04
CA PRO A 140 -43.84 16.42 7.19
C PRO A 140 -43.08 15.57 8.21
N ARG A 141 -41.79 15.31 7.95
CA ARG A 141 -40.88 14.65 8.89
C ARG A 141 -39.70 15.55 9.27
N PRO A 142 -39.14 15.42 10.48
CA PRO A 142 -39.67 14.66 11.62
C PRO A 142 -40.86 15.36 12.29
N HIS A 143 -41.69 14.58 12.98
CA HIS A 143 -42.74 15.08 13.88
C HIS A 143 -42.50 14.58 15.31
N GLY A 144 -41.48 15.14 15.97
CA GLY A 144 -40.97 14.65 17.24
C GLY A 144 -39.51 15.07 17.41
N GLU A 145 -38.74 14.28 18.15
CA GLU A 145 -37.27 14.47 18.28
C GLU A 145 -36.50 13.81 17.13
N GLY A 146 -37.14 12.90 16.38
CA GLY A 146 -36.59 12.20 15.24
C GLY A 146 -37.68 11.76 14.27
N CYS A 147 -37.30 11.05 13.20
CA CYS A 147 -38.28 10.45 12.30
C CYS A 147 -38.61 9.03 12.76
N ASP A 148 -39.83 8.59 12.52
CA ASP A 148 -40.24 7.23 12.80
C ASP A 148 -39.70 6.26 11.74
N LEU A 149 -39.40 5.03 12.15
CA LEU A 149 -39.08 3.96 11.21
C LEU A 149 -40.32 3.59 10.38
N GLY A 150 -40.08 3.22 9.12
CA GLY A 150 -41.12 2.77 8.21
C GLY A 150 -41.84 3.89 7.47
N ALA A 151 -42.99 3.57 6.88
CA ALA A 151 -43.65 4.40 5.88
C ALA A 151 -44.39 5.63 6.43
N ILE A 152 -44.70 5.65 7.73
CA ILE A 152 -45.56 6.66 8.38
C ILE A 152 -44.80 7.39 9.46
N GLU A 153 -45.06 8.69 9.56
CA GLU A 153 -44.65 9.54 10.67
C GLU A 153 -45.83 9.77 11.61
N SER A 154 -45.65 9.47 12.89
CA SER A 154 -46.66 9.66 13.92
C SER A 154 -46.80 11.14 14.27
N THR A 155 -48.04 11.63 14.30
CA THR A 155 -48.35 13.03 14.67
C THR A 155 -48.72 13.18 16.15
N THR A 156 -48.76 12.08 16.90
CA THR A 156 -49.11 12.06 18.33
C THR A 156 -47.85 11.84 19.17
N ALA A 157 -47.04 12.89 19.29
CA ALA A 157 -45.85 12.86 20.14
C ALA A 157 -46.24 12.78 21.64
N LEU A 158 -45.92 11.66 22.29
CA LEU A 158 -45.69 11.59 23.73
C LEU A 158 -44.26 11.07 23.95
N PRO A 159 -43.57 11.56 24.99
CA PRO A 159 -42.16 11.25 25.20
C PRO A 159 -41.97 9.74 25.28
N ALA A 160 -40.93 9.26 24.60
CA ALA A 160 -40.51 7.87 24.60
C ALA A 160 -40.61 7.26 26.01
N PRO A 161 -41.09 6.01 26.16
CA PRO A 161 -40.90 5.27 27.40
C PRO A 161 -39.44 5.40 27.79
N ALA A 162 -39.17 5.73 29.06
CA ALA A 162 -37.82 5.92 29.58
C ALA A 162 -36.90 4.88 28.98
N ALA A 163 -35.92 5.33 28.18
CA ALA A 163 -35.01 4.47 27.45
C ALA A 163 -34.58 3.34 28.39
N LEU A 164 -34.84 2.10 27.99
CA LEU A 164 -34.14 0.97 28.59
C LEU A 164 -32.68 1.39 28.63
N ALA A 165 -32.06 1.33 29.82
CA ALA A 165 -30.67 1.72 29.98
C ALA A 165 -29.89 1.17 28.79
N PRO A 166 -29.12 2.01 28.05
CA PRO A 166 -28.45 1.56 26.84
C PRO A 166 -27.74 0.25 27.18
N PRO A 167 -27.84 -0.78 26.31
CA PRO A 167 -27.22 -2.05 26.60
C PRO A 167 -25.78 -1.79 27.03
N PRO A 168 -25.32 -2.42 28.13
CA PRO A 168 -23.99 -2.19 28.63
C PRO A 168 -22.98 -2.29 27.48
N PRO A 169 -22.00 -1.37 27.40
CA PRO A 169 -21.11 -1.29 26.26
C PRO A 169 -20.42 -2.63 26.07
N CYS A 170 -20.34 -3.05 24.81
CA CYS A 170 -19.67 -4.27 24.38
C CYS A 170 -18.42 -3.90 23.55
N PRO A 171 -17.38 -3.29 24.17
CA PRO A 171 -16.14 -2.93 23.49
C PRO A 171 -15.38 -4.18 23.04
N LEU A 172 -14.46 -4.01 22.09
CA LEU A 172 -13.69 -5.09 21.47
C LEU A 172 -13.05 -6.05 22.49
N ALA A 173 -12.46 -5.54 23.57
CA ALA A 173 -11.86 -6.37 24.62
C ALA A 173 -12.87 -7.34 25.26
N LEU A 174 -14.10 -6.88 25.51
CA LEU A 174 -15.15 -7.73 26.06
C LEU A 174 -15.72 -8.68 25.00
N GLN A 175 -15.78 -8.27 23.73
CA GLN A 175 -16.17 -9.16 22.62
C GLN A 175 -15.21 -10.35 22.49
N ILE A 176 -13.90 -10.09 22.52
CA ILE A 176 -12.87 -11.15 22.50
C ILE A 176 -12.97 -12.03 23.75
N THR A 177 -13.21 -11.45 24.93
CA THR A 177 -13.38 -12.23 26.17
C THR A 177 -14.58 -13.16 26.08
N ALA A 178 -15.72 -12.67 25.57
CA ALA A 178 -16.92 -13.48 25.41
C ALA A 178 -16.71 -14.62 24.41
N ALA A 179 -16.03 -14.34 23.29
CA ALA A 179 -15.69 -15.33 22.28
C ALA A 179 -14.72 -16.40 22.79
N ASN A 180 -13.71 -16.00 23.57
CA ASN A 180 -12.75 -16.94 24.15
C ASN A 180 -13.37 -17.90 25.17
N THR A 181 -14.48 -17.50 25.81
CA THR A 181 -15.03 -18.23 26.96
C THR A 181 -16.38 -18.90 26.67
N ASP A 182 -16.99 -18.65 25.51
CA ASP A 182 -18.39 -19.00 25.21
C ASP A 182 -19.36 -18.57 26.35
N ALA A 183 -19.03 -17.48 27.04
CA ALA A 183 -19.75 -16.98 28.19
C ALA A 183 -19.92 -15.45 28.10
N PRO A 184 -20.99 -14.87 28.67
CA PRO A 184 -21.18 -13.43 28.62
C PRO A 184 -20.05 -12.69 29.34
N ALA A 185 -19.54 -11.62 28.73
CA ALA A 185 -18.47 -10.81 29.29
C ALA A 185 -18.88 -9.34 29.37
N GLY A 186 -19.15 -8.85 30.59
CA GLY A 186 -19.67 -7.50 30.80
C GLY A 186 -20.98 -7.28 30.05
N GLY A 187 -21.00 -6.35 29.10
CA GLY A 187 -22.17 -6.09 28.25
C GLY A 187 -22.28 -6.95 27.00
N CYS A 188 -21.29 -7.79 26.72
CA CYS A 188 -21.29 -8.67 25.57
C CYS A 188 -22.04 -9.98 25.84
N PRO A 189 -22.94 -10.42 24.94
CA PRO A 189 -23.54 -11.76 25.03
C PRO A 189 -22.46 -12.85 24.91
N ALA A 190 -22.78 -14.06 25.36
CA ALA A 190 -21.90 -15.22 25.17
C ALA A 190 -21.67 -15.47 23.67
N GLY A 191 -20.43 -15.82 23.33
CA GLY A 191 -20.10 -16.38 22.02
C GLY A 191 -20.66 -17.78 21.81
N SER A 192 -20.42 -18.34 20.63
CA SER A 192 -20.68 -19.75 20.36
C SER A 192 -19.71 -20.35 19.35
N GLY A 193 -18.67 -21.03 19.83
CA GLY A 193 -17.74 -21.77 18.97
C GLY A 193 -16.89 -20.84 18.10
N HIS A 194 -17.33 -20.62 16.85
CA HIS A 194 -16.69 -19.67 15.94
C HIS A 194 -17.44 -18.34 16.01
N ASP A 195 -16.77 -17.31 16.52
CA ASP A 195 -17.37 -16.00 16.74
C ASP A 195 -16.98 -15.00 15.65
N VAL A 196 -17.95 -14.15 15.26
CA VAL A 196 -17.73 -13.06 14.31
C VAL A 196 -17.88 -11.72 15.02
N ILE A 197 -16.83 -10.91 14.98
CA ILE A 197 -16.78 -9.54 15.47
C ILE A 197 -16.75 -8.62 14.27
N THR A 198 -17.68 -7.69 14.19
CA THR A 198 -17.75 -6.73 13.08
C THR A 198 -17.49 -5.32 13.62
N LEU A 199 -16.47 -4.65 13.10
CA LEU A 199 -16.20 -3.27 13.47
C LEU A 199 -17.23 -2.33 12.84
N THR A 200 -17.65 -1.36 13.64
CA THR A 200 -18.64 -0.33 13.27
C THR A 200 -18.09 1.09 13.41
N GLU A 201 -16.89 1.23 13.96
CA GLU A 201 -16.18 2.48 14.16
C GLU A 201 -14.68 2.21 14.33
N ASP A 202 -13.86 3.27 14.22
CA ASP A 202 -12.45 3.21 14.57
C ASP A 202 -12.26 3.01 16.08
N ILE A 203 -11.28 2.20 16.46
CA ILE A 203 -10.96 1.87 17.85
C ILE A 203 -9.55 2.36 18.18
N VAL A 204 -9.42 3.10 19.27
CA VAL A 204 -8.11 3.44 19.87
C VAL A 204 -8.01 2.72 21.21
N LEU A 205 -6.99 1.87 21.36
CA LEU A 205 -6.80 1.08 22.58
C LEU A 205 -6.36 1.98 23.74
N ASP A 206 -7.08 1.88 24.85
CA ASP A 206 -6.73 2.48 26.15
C ASP A 206 -6.19 1.44 27.16
N ALA A 207 -6.34 0.16 26.82
CA ALA A 207 -5.79 -0.99 27.52
C ALA A 207 -5.43 -2.11 26.53
N ALA A 208 -4.56 -3.02 26.94
CA ALA A 208 -4.23 -4.20 26.16
C ALA A 208 -5.45 -5.11 25.96
N LEU A 209 -5.63 -5.64 24.74
CA LEU A 209 -6.66 -6.63 24.47
C LEU A 209 -6.31 -7.98 25.13
N PRO A 210 -7.32 -8.77 25.55
CA PRO A 210 -7.08 -10.14 25.98
C PRO A 210 -6.54 -11.00 24.82
N PRO A 211 -5.70 -12.02 25.08
CA PRO A 211 -5.20 -12.90 24.03
C PRO A 211 -6.34 -13.60 23.29
N VAL A 212 -6.20 -13.81 21.99
CA VAL A 212 -7.12 -14.62 21.19
C VAL A 212 -6.77 -16.09 21.41
N ALA A 213 -7.67 -16.82 22.06
CA ALA A 213 -7.49 -18.22 22.47
C ALA A 213 -8.55 -19.17 21.88
N SER A 214 -9.58 -18.65 21.22
CA SER A 214 -10.57 -19.40 20.45
C SER A 214 -10.53 -19.02 18.96
N GLU A 215 -11.50 -19.52 18.18
CA GLU A 215 -11.64 -19.19 16.75
C GLU A 215 -12.50 -17.92 16.59
N ILE A 216 -11.88 -16.83 16.11
CA ILE A 216 -12.51 -15.53 15.95
C ILE A 216 -12.31 -15.02 14.51
N THR A 217 -13.39 -14.57 13.88
CA THR A 217 -13.35 -13.75 12.67
C THR A 217 -13.62 -12.29 13.02
N LEU A 218 -12.72 -11.39 12.61
CA LEU A 218 -12.86 -9.94 12.75
C LEU A 218 -13.04 -9.30 11.36
N GLU A 219 -14.24 -8.77 11.12
CA GLU A 219 -14.58 -8.01 9.93
C GLU A 219 -14.33 -6.52 10.19
N GLY A 220 -13.30 -5.96 9.56
CA GLY A 220 -12.89 -4.58 9.80
C GLY A 220 -13.74 -3.52 9.14
N ASN A 221 -14.44 -3.82 8.05
CA ASN A 221 -15.28 -2.87 7.28
C ASN A 221 -14.55 -1.56 6.89
N GLY A 222 -13.24 -1.61 6.71
CA GLY A 222 -12.38 -0.46 6.43
C GLY A 222 -12.02 0.39 7.65
N TYR A 223 -12.48 0.03 8.85
CA TYR A 223 -12.14 0.73 10.09
C TYR A 223 -10.72 0.42 10.57
N THR A 224 -10.28 1.22 11.53
CA THR A 224 -8.95 1.19 12.12
C THR A 224 -8.99 0.67 13.55
N ILE A 225 -8.01 -0.15 13.93
CA ILE A 225 -7.62 -0.35 15.33
C ILE A 225 -6.23 0.24 15.54
N SER A 226 -6.12 1.22 16.43
CA SER A 226 -4.86 1.84 16.84
C SER A 226 -4.41 1.32 18.21
N GLY A 227 -3.17 0.85 18.30
CA GLY A 227 -2.50 0.50 19.55
C GLY A 227 -2.06 1.71 20.39
N ALA A 228 -2.35 2.93 19.93
CA ALA A 228 -2.06 4.21 20.59
C ALA A 228 -0.56 4.44 20.92
N GLY A 229 0.35 3.76 20.24
CA GLY A 229 1.79 3.76 20.49
C GLY A 229 2.16 3.17 21.86
N LYS A 230 1.32 2.29 22.41
CA LYS A 230 1.47 1.76 23.78
C LYS A 230 1.19 0.29 23.92
N PHE A 231 0.35 -0.26 23.05
CA PHE A 231 -0.16 -1.61 23.19
C PHE A 231 0.13 -2.42 21.94
N ARG A 232 0.47 -3.70 22.14
CA ARG A 232 0.24 -4.71 21.12
C ARG A 232 -1.24 -4.74 20.80
N ILE A 233 -1.60 -4.80 19.51
CA ILE A 233 -3.01 -4.85 19.13
C ILE A 233 -3.59 -6.24 19.41
N PHE A 234 -3.03 -7.30 18.81
CA PHE A 234 -3.47 -8.68 19.00
C PHE A 234 -2.34 -9.59 19.48
N ASP A 235 -2.63 -10.38 20.49
CA ASP A 235 -1.80 -11.50 20.93
C ASP A 235 -2.59 -12.78 20.65
N VAL A 236 -2.15 -13.61 19.71
CA VAL A 236 -2.84 -14.85 19.34
C VAL A 236 -2.08 -16.00 19.98
N ASP A 237 -2.75 -16.69 20.91
CA ASP A 237 -2.15 -17.69 21.79
C ASP A 237 -3.00 -18.96 21.76
N GLY A 238 -2.61 -19.90 20.89
CA GLY A 238 -3.35 -21.14 20.63
C GLY A 238 -4.70 -20.99 19.92
N GLY A 239 -5.21 -19.76 19.78
CA GLY A 239 -6.42 -19.44 19.04
C GLY A 239 -6.22 -19.32 17.53
N GLN A 240 -7.32 -19.05 16.84
CA GLN A 240 -7.35 -18.76 15.40
C GLN A 240 -8.00 -17.41 15.17
N LEU A 241 -7.30 -16.50 14.49
CA LEU A 241 -7.79 -15.17 14.16
C LEU A 241 -7.84 -14.99 12.65
N THR A 242 -9.04 -14.82 12.11
CA THR A 242 -9.27 -14.40 10.72
C THR A 242 -9.59 -12.91 10.72
N ILE A 243 -8.79 -12.08 10.06
CA ILE A 243 -9.01 -10.64 9.96
C ILE A 243 -9.11 -10.19 8.51
N SER A 244 -10.03 -9.27 8.22
CA SER A 244 -10.19 -8.73 6.88
C SER A 244 -10.61 -7.27 6.85
N ASP A 245 -10.23 -6.57 5.78
CA ASP A 245 -10.66 -5.19 5.49
C ASP A 245 -10.43 -4.24 6.67
N ILE A 246 -9.23 -4.21 7.23
CA ILE A 246 -8.92 -3.48 8.48
C ILE A 246 -7.56 -2.79 8.42
N THR A 247 -7.44 -1.64 9.08
CA THR A 247 -6.14 -1.01 9.36
C THR A 247 -5.71 -1.28 10.80
N LEU A 248 -4.52 -1.86 10.99
CA LEU A 248 -3.88 -2.06 12.28
C LEU A 248 -2.66 -1.13 12.37
N ARG A 249 -2.70 -0.16 13.28
CA ARG A 249 -1.67 0.89 13.34
C ARG A 249 -1.26 1.31 14.73
N ASP A 250 -0.11 1.99 14.81
CA ASP A 250 0.44 2.52 16.06
C ASP A 250 0.52 1.45 17.17
N GLY A 251 0.71 0.17 16.81
CA GLY A 251 0.99 -0.89 17.76
C GLY A 251 2.41 -0.75 18.30
N ASP A 252 2.63 -1.00 19.59
CA ASP A 252 3.96 -0.96 20.20
C ASP A 252 4.15 -2.13 21.17
N ALA A 253 5.16 -2.96 20.92
CA ALA A 253 5.48 -4.13 21.73
C ALA A 253 6.96 -4.54 21.64
N THR A 254 7.38 -5.51 22.45
CA THR A 254 8.74 -6.09 22.27
C THR A 254 8.85 -6.93 21.00
N GLN A 255 7.76 -7.58 20.59
CA GLN A 255 7.66 -8.52 19.48
C GLN A 255 6.27 -8.36 18.86
N GLY A 256 6.19 -8.10 17.56
CA GLY A 256 4.90 -7.93 16.87
C GLY A 256 4.09 -6.79 17.45
N GLY A 257 4.33 -5.56 17.00
CA GLY A 257 3.61 -4.37 17.49
C GLY A 257 2.11 -4.46 17.19
N ALA A 258 1.74 -4.96 16.02
CA ALA A 258 0.34 -5.25 15.71
C ALA A 258 -0.06 -6.65 16.18
N ILE A 259 0.60 -7.71 15.69
CA ILE A 259 0.18 -9.10 15.94
C ILE A 259 1.36 -9.95 16.40
N ARG A 260 1.15 -10.74 17.45
CA ARG A 260 2.08 -11.82 17.85
C ARG A 260 1.39 -13.17 17.81
N LEU A 261 2.10 -14.21 17.33
CA LEU A 261 1.61 -15.58 17.22
C LEU A 261 2.47 -16.53 18.07
N ILE A 262 1.83 -17.26 18.99
CA ILE A 262 2.48 -18.26 19.86
C ILE A 262 1.59 -19.50 20.07
N ASN A 263 2.21 -20.60 20.54
CA ASN A 263 1.54 -21.80 21.05
C ASN A 263 0.49 -22.40 20.09
N GLY A 264 0.84 -22.63 18.82
CA GLY A 264 -0.07 -23.21 17.83
C GLY A 264 -1.10 -22.24 17.22
N ALA A 265 -0.95 -20.93 17.48
CA ALA A 265 -1.77 -19.88 16.91
C ALA A 265 -1.88 -19.93 15.37
N ARG A 266 -3.05 -19.56 14.85
CA ARG A 266 -3.32 -19.44 13.42
C ARG A 266 -3.86 -18.06 13.10
N VAL A 267 -3.25 -17.36 12.15
CA VAL A 267 -3.75 -16.06 11.66
C VAL A 267 -3.93 -16.11 10.16
N VAL A 268 -5.10 -15.67 9.71
CA VAL A 268 -5.41 -15.40 8.30
C VAL A 268 -5.74 -13.93 8.17
N ALA A 269 -4.94 -13.18 7.40
CA ALA A 269 -5.12 -11.75 7.18
C ALA A 269 -5.32 -11.46 5.69
N THR A 270 -6.47 -10.89 5.33
CA THR A 270 -6.81 -10.53 3.94
C THR A 270 -7.15 -9.05 3.83
N ASN A 271 -6.52 -8.33 2.91
CA ASN A 271 -6.75 -6.89 2.74
C ASN A 271 -6.58 -6.11 4.06
N VAL A 272 -5.43 -6.32 4.72
CA VAL A 272 -5.09 -5.66 5.98
C VAL A 272 -3.97 -4.65 5.75
N ALA A 273 -4.11 -3.46 6.33
CA ALA A 273 -3.07 -2.44 6.35
C ALA A 273 -2.37 -2.41 7.72
N PHE A 274 -1.13 -2.88 7.78
CA PHE A 274 -0.24 -2.77 8.94
C PHE A 274 0.60 -1.51 8.80
N THR A 275 0.24 -0.45 9.53
CA THR A 275 0.83 0.89 9.34
C THR A 275 1.47 1.42 10.61
N ASP A 276 2.70 1.92 10.52
CA ASP A 276 3.39 2.63 11.60
C ASP A 276 3.40 1.85 12.94
N ASN A 277 3.54 0.53 12.88
CA ASN A 277 3.70 -0.31 14.09
C ASN A 277 5.18 -0.43 14.46
N LEU A 278 5.47 -0.38 15.75
CA LEU A 278 6.80 -0.43 16.34
C LEU A 278 6.98 -1.71 17.15
N ALA A 279 8.14 -2.34 17.02
CA ALA A 279 8.55 -3.36 17.98
C ALA A 279 10.07 -3.51 18.10
N GLY A 280 10.52 -4.25 19.12
CA GLY A 280 11.91 -4.71 19.20
C GLY A 280 12.33 -5.53 17.97
N HIS A 281 11.44 -6.45 17.55
CA HIS A 281 11.52 -7.16 16.26
C HIS A 281 10.12 -7.39 15.69
N GLY A 282 10.02 -7.33 14.35
CA GLY A 282 8.75 -7.51 13.65
C GLY A 282 7.78 -6.40 14.00
N GLY A 283 8.08 -5.16 13.58
CA GLY A 283 7.28 -3.98 13.93
C GLY A 283 5.78 -4.18 13.79
N ALA A 284 5.33 -4.88 12.74
CA ALA A 284 3.96 -5.32 12.59
C ALA A 284 3.69 -6.71 13.20
N ILE A 285 4.37 -7.75 12.73
CA ILE A 285 4.04 -9.15 13.06
C ILE A 285 5.26 -9.92 13.53
N ALA A 286 5.09 -10.75 14.57
CA ALA A 286 6.09 -11.73 14.99
C ALA A 286 5.50 -13.14 15.17
N THR A 287 6.17 -14.16 14.62
CA THR A 287 5.93 -15.58 14.92
C THR A 287 7.02 -16.12 15.85
N GLU A 288 6.66 -16.80 16.93
CA GLU A 288 7.60 -17.23 17.98
C GLU A 288 7.48 -18.72 18.37
N SER A 289 6.76 -19.54 17.61
CA SER A 289 6.62 -20.97 17.90
C SER A 289 6.63 -21.80 16.62
N SER A 290 7.15 -23.02 16.68
CA SER A 290 7.35 -23.86 15.47
C SER A 290 6.04 -24.35 14.85
N ASP A 291 4.94 -24.31 15.59
CA ASP A 291 3.62 -24.85 15.23
C ASP A 291 2.59 -23.78 14.85
N VAL A 292 3.00 -22.51 14.77
CA VAL A 292 2.10 -21.42 14.34
C VAL A 292 1.96 -21.35 12.82
N TRP A 293 0.87 -20.73 12.39
CA TRP A 293 0.55 -20.56 10.98
C TRP A 293 0.08 -19.13 10.70
N LEU A 294 0.71 -18.48 9.73
CA LEU A 294 0.36 -17.14 9.27
C LEU A 294 0.12 -17.16 7.77
N ASP A 295 -1.09 -16.85 7.33
CA ASP A 295 -1.43 -16.61 5.93
C ASP A 295 -1.82 -15.13 5.75
N VAL A 296 -1.09 -14.41 4.91
CA VAL A 296 -1.36 -13.00 4.60
C VAL A 296 -1.59 -12.87 3.10
N SER A 297 -2.68 -12.22 2.72
CA SER A 297 -3.05 -11.98 1.32
C SER A 297 -3.50 -10.54 1.09
N ASP A 298 -3.15 -9.99 -0.06
CA ASP A 298 -3.61 -8.69 -0.56
C ASP A 298 -3.45 -7.56 0.45
N SER A 299 -2.39 -7.62 1.27
CA SER A 299 -2.20 -6.76 2.43
C SER A 299 -1.01 -5.81 2.25
N SER A 300 -0.92 -4.79 3.10
CA SER A 300 0.17 -3.81 3.06
C SER A 300 0.85 -3.65 4.41
N PHE A 301 2.17 -3.53 4.40
CA PHE A 301 3.04 -3.25 5.53
C PHE A 301 3.77 -1.94 5.23
N VAL A 302 3.33 -0.85 5.84
CA VAL A 302 3.79 0.50 5.53
C VAL A 302 4.39 1.16 6.76
N GLY A 303 5.63 1.64 6.65
CA GLY A 303 6.25 2.46 7.70
C GLY A 303 6.44 1.76 9.06
N ASN A 304 6.40 0.42 9.11
CA ASN A 304 6.62 -0.30 10.36
C ASN A 304 8.11 -0.28 10.73
N GLU A 305 8.39 -0.24 12.02
CA GLU A 305 9.73 -0.07 12.55
C GLU A 305 10.12 -1.16 13.55
N GLY A 306 11.36 -1.66 13.39
CA GLY A 306 12.00 -2.63 14.25
C GLY A 306 13.25 -2.04 14.90
N ASP A 307 13.25 -1.85 16.23
CA ASP A 307 14.38 -1.24 16.94
C ASP A 307 15.67 -2.06 16.80
N SER A 308 15.56 -3.39 16.76
CA SER A 308 16.72 -4.28 16.79
C SER A 308 16.72 -5.39 15.74
N GLY A 309 15.57 -5.71 15.14
CA GLY A 309 15.47 -6.58 13.96
C GLY A 309 14.30 -6.20 13.08
N ALA A 310 13.67 -7.17 12.42
CA ALA A 310 12.77 -6.92 11.28
C ALA A 310 11.85 -5.69 11.43
N GLY A 311 11.81 -4.83 10.41
CA GLY A 311 10.96 -3.64 10.44
C GLY A 311 9.47 -3.95 10.40
N ALA A 312 9.04 -4.95 9.63
CA ALA A 312 7.64 -5.37 9.57
C ALA A 312 7.40 -6.76 10.15
N VAL A 313 8.08 -7.78 9.65
CA VAL A 313 7.75 -9.18 9.97
C VAL A 313 8.97 -9.94 10.47
N LEU A 314 8.89 -10.43 11.70
CA LEU A 314 9.82 -11.43 12.23
C LEU A 314 9.21 -12.83 12.05
N VAL A 315 9.99 -13.74 11.47
CA VAL A 315 9.67 -15.17 11.45
C VAL A 315 10.67 -15.93 12.32
N ASP A 316 10.25 -16.32 13.52
CA ASP A 316 11.02 -17.16 14.45
C ASP A 316 10.28 -18.47 14.76
N GLY A 317 9.85 -19.15 13.69
CA GLY A 317 9.16 -20.43 13.72
C GLY A 317 7.85 -20.40 12.94
N GLY A 318 7.30 -21.60 12.70
CA GLY A 318 6.00 -21.80 12.08
C GLY A 318 6.02 -21.84 10.56
N ARG A 319 4.83 -21.73 9.97
CA ARG A 319 4.62 -21.62 8.52
C ARG A 319 4.02 -20.25 8.20
N VAL A 320 4.71 -19.50 7.35
CA VAL A 320 4.32 -18.17 6.90
C VAL A 320 4.13 -18.18 5.39
N ASN A 321 2.93 -17.85 4.92
CA ASN A 321 2.66 -17.62 3.50
C ASN A 321 2.16 -16.19 3.30
N ILE A 322 2.78 -15.45 2.39
CA ILE A 322 2.40 -14.08 2.07
C ILE A 322 2.23 -13.95 0.55
N SER A 323 1.09 -13.45 0.10
CA SER A 323 0.80 -13.29 -1.33
C SER A 323 0.13 -11.97 -1.66
N GLY A 324 0.34 -11.45 -2.87
CA GLY A 324 -0.37 -10.25 -3.34
C GLY A 324 -0.07 -8.98 -2.52
N SER A 325 0.98 -8.99 -1.70
CA SER A 325 1.15 -8.02 -0.62
C SER A 325 2.30 -7.03 -0.89
N ALA A 326 2.33 -5.94 -0.13
CA ALA A 326 3.34 -4.89 -0.30
C ALA A 326 4.04 -4.52 1.01
N PHE A 327 5.36 -4.42 0.98
CA PHE A 327 6.20 -3.97 2.09
C PHE A 327 6.89 -2.67 1.69
N LEU A 328 6.41 -1.55 2.21
CA LEU A 328 6.76 -0.22 1.74
C LEU A 328 7.36 0.62 2.87
N GLY A 329 8.61 1.07 2.71
CA GLY A 329 9.20 2.04 3.63
C GLY A 329 9.38 1.55 5.06
N ASN A 330 9.44 0.23 5.29
CA ASN A 330 9.67 -0.34 6.62
C ASN A 330 11.15 -0.18 7.01
N ARG A 331 11.41 -0.02 8.30
CA ARG A 331 12.73 0.35 8.83
C ARG A 331 13.16 -0.59 9.94
N ALA A 332 14.44 -0.96 9.95
CA ALA A 332 15.07 -1.60 11.08
C ALA A 332 16.41 -0.94 11.38
N ALA A 333 16.80 -0.83 12.65
CA ALA A 333 18.12 -0.28 12.96
C ALA A 333 19.26 -1.23 12.51
N SER A 334 19.04 -2.55 12.61
CA SER A 334 20.09 -3.56 12.41
C SER A 334 19.88 -4.41 11.15
N ILE A 335 18.81 -5.19 11.09
CA ILE A 335 18.62 -6.23 10.06
C ILE A 335 17.19 -6.31 9.55
N GLY A 336 17.03 -6.61 8.26
CA GLY A 336 15.75 -6.97 7.67
C GLY A 336 14.75 -5.81 7.65
N GLY A 337 14.96 -4.81 6.80
CA GLY A 337 14.14 -3.58 6.85
C GLY A 337 12.64 -3.85 6.70
N ALA A 338 12.27 -4.88 5.93
CA ALA A 338 10.93 -5.44 5.95
C ALA A 338 10.83 -6.72 6.78
N MET A 339 11.73 -7.69 6.55
CA MET A 339 11.57 -9.04 7.08
C MET A 339 12.89 -9.67 7.56
N GLU A 340 12.80 -10.42 8.67
CA GLU A 340 13.85 -11.29 9.18
C GLU A 340 13.32 -12.73 9.29
N THR A 341 14.04 -13.72 8.74
CA THR A 341 13.63 -15.14 8.77
C THR A 341 14.63 -16.01 9.53
N ARG A 342 14.34 -16.30 10.80
CA ARG A 342 15.21 -17.05 11.73
C ARG A 342 15.03 -18.56 11.69
N SER A 343 13.79 -19.01 11.64
CA SER A 343 13.44 -20.43 11.63
C SER A 343 12.03 -20.63 11.06
N GLY A 344 11.69 -21.85 10.65
CA GLY A 344 10.39 -22.18 10.05
C GLY A 344 10.39 -22.15 8.51
N TYR A 345 9.20 -22.07 7.94
CA TYR A 345 8.95 -22.13 6.50
C TYR A 345 8.29 -20.84 6.01
N VAL A 346 8.90 -20.17 5.03
CA VAL A 346 8.41 -18.90 4.49
C VAL A 346 8.20 -19.02 2.99
N ASN A 347 6.97 -18.78 2.53
CA ASN A 347 6.65 -18.66 1.11
C ASN A 347 6.09 -17.27 0.83
N ILE A 348 6.74 -16.52 -0.06
CA ILE A 348 6.25 -15.20 -0.48
C ILE A 348 6.07 -15.20 -1.99
N SER A 349 4.91 -14.76 -2.44
CA SER A 349 4.59 -14.70 -3.87
C SER A 349 3.91 -13.42 -4.29
N ASN A 350 4.09 -13.03 -5.55
CA ASN A 350 3.38 -11.89 -6.16
C ASN A 350 3.36 -10.65 -5.25
N SER A 351 4.52 -10.32 -4.67
CA SER A 351 4.62 -9.29 -3.64
C SER A 351 5.75 -8.32 -3.94
N THR A 352 5.56 -7.08 -3.52
CA THR A 352 6.51 -5.99 -3.76
C THR A 352 7.14 -5.53 -2.46
N PHE A 353 8.48 -5.45 -2.43
CA PHE A 353 9.25 -4.85 -1.34
C PHE A 353 9.92 -3.59 -1.86
N SER A 354 9.50 -2.43 -1.37
CA SER A 354 9.99 -1.14 -1.85
C SER A 354 10.46 -0.25 -0.71
N ASP A 355 11.57 0.44 -0.94
CA ASP A 355 12.04 1.54 -0.09
C ASP A 355 12.29 1.12 1.38
N ASN A 356 12.49 -0.18 1.64
CA ASN A 356 12.78 -0.67 2.98
C ASN A 356 14.25 -0.43 3.35
N GLN A 357 14.50 -0.17 4.63
CA GLN A 357 15.82 0.26 5.13
C GLN A 357 16.27 -0.53 6.35
N ALA A 358 17.51 -1.03 6.32
CA ALA A 358 18.16 -1.61 7.49
C ALA A 358 19.67 -1.39 7.49
N GLY A 359 20.36 -1.76 8.58
CA GLY A 359 21.82 -1.88 8.59
C GLY A 359 22.31 -2.89 7.54
N VAL A 360 21.68 -4.06 7.48
CA VAL A 360 21.95 -5.17 6.55
C VAL A 360 20.63 -5.84 6.13
N GLY A 361 20.51 -6.32 4.89
CA GLY A 361 19.25 -6.94 4.44
C GLY A 361 18.15 -5.88 4.32
N GLY A 362 18.36 -4.89 3.44
CA GLY A 362 17.50 -3.69 3.37
C GLY A 362 16.02 -4.02 3.20
N ALA A 363 15.67 -5.05 2.43
CA ALA A 363 14.34 -5.67 2.49
C ALA A 363 14.34 -6.91 3.41
N ILE A 364 15.12 -7.92 3.05
CA ILE A 364 15.04 -9.25 3.67
C ILE A 364 16.40 -9.66 4.24
N TYR A 365 16.39 -10.05 5.51
CA TYR A 365 17.49 -10.75 6.15
C TYR A 365 17.10 -12.21 6.41
N SER A 366 17.73 -13.15 5.70
CA SER A 366 17.45 -14.58 5.80
C SER A 366 18.52 -15.29 6.62
N HIS A 367 18.12 -15.95 7.69
CA HIS A 367 19.00 -16.60 8.67
C HIS A 367 18.36 -17.86 9.26
N GLY A 368 18.41 -18.98 8.55
CA GLY A 368 18.08 -20.30 9.11
C GLY A 368 16.69 -20.84 8.77
N ALA A 369 15.74 -20.00 8.36
CA ALA A 369 14.46 -20.46 7.83
C ALA A 369 14.58 -21.02 6.40
N ASP A 370 13.64 -21.89 6.01
CA ASP A 370 13.46 -22.31 4.62
C ASP A 370 12.59 -21.28 3.89
N THR A 371 13.21 -20.37 3.15
CA THR A 371 12.56 -19.23 2.50
C THR A 371 12.47 -19.43 0.99
N THR A 372 11.27 -19.28 0.43
CA THR A 372 11.02 -19.28 -1.01
C THR A 372 10.32 -18.00 -1.43
N LEU A 373 10.92 -17.30 -2.39
CA LEU A 373 10.40 -16.07 -2.99
C LEU A 373 10.09 -16.34 -4.46
N THR A 374 8.85 -16.13 -4.90
CA THR A 374 8.41 -16.44 -6.27
C THR A 374 7.61 -15.28 -6.87
N HIS A 375 8.03 -14.73 -8.00
CA HIS A 375 7.42 -13.52 -8.57
C HIS A 375 7.34 -12.37 -7.56
N VAL A 376 8.47 -12.06 -6.92
CA VAL A 376 8.58 -10.86 -6.07
C VAL A 376 9.37 -9.78 -6.78
N THR A 377 9.09 -8.52 -6.44
CA THR A 377 9.87 -7.38 -6.89
C THR A 377 10.44 -6.66 -5.69
N LEU A 378 11.76 -6.74 -5.51
CA LEU A 378 12.50 -6.01 -4.49
C LEU A 378 13.17 -4.82 -5.17
N MET A 379 12.65 -3.62 -4.92
CA MET A 379 13.09 -2.40 -5.61
C MET A 379 13.42 -1.28 -4.62
N ASN A 380 14.50 -0.54 -4.85
CA ASN A 380 14.88 0.63 -4.03
C ASN A 380 15.08 0.34 -2.53
N ASN A 381 15.39 -0.89 -2.16
CA ASN A 381 15.69 -1.23 -0.77
C ASN A 381 17.14 -0.87 -0.44
N ARG A 382 17.45 -0.59 0.82
CA ARG A 382 18.74 -0.01 1.21
C ARG A 382 19.33 -0.63 2.48
N ALA A 383 20.62 -0.95 2.40
CA ALA A 383 21.45 -1.31 3.55
C ALA A 383 22.44 -0.17 3.88
N TYR A 384 22.53 0.25 5.15
CA TYR A 384 23.49 1.27 5.58
C TYR A 384 24.94 0.76 5.56
N ASN A 385 25.15 -0.53 5.85
CA ASN A 385 26.47 -1.17 5.86
C ASN A 385 26.85 -1.81 4.52
N ILE A 386 26.19 -1.37 3.42
CA ILE A 386 26.54 -1.62 2.01
C ILE A 386 26.28 -3.04 1.49
N VAL A 387 26.02 -4.06 2.32
CA VAL A 387 25.78 -5.44 1.85
C VAL A 387 24.30 -5.86 1.89
N GLY A 388 23.83 -6.48 0.82
CA GLY A 388 22.50 -7.09 0.71
C GLY A 388 21.36 -6.08 0.90
N ALA A 389 21.36 -5.00 0.13
CA ALA A 389 20.34 -3.97 0.18
C ALA A 389 18.96 -4.50 -0.25
N GLY A 390 18.90 -5.41 -1.24
CA GLY A 390 17.71 -6.22 -1.47
C GLY A 390 17.61 -7.37 -0.47
N ILE A 391 18.47 -8.37 -0.64
CA ILE A 391 18.48 -9.59 0.17
C ILE A 391 19.84 -9.80 0.81
N TYR A 392 19.86 -10.06 2.11
CA TYR A 392 21.02 -10.63 2.78
C TYR A 392 20.72 -12.04 3.25
N HIS A 393 21.43 -13.02 2.72
CA HIS A 393 21.30 -14.43 3.10
C HIS A 393 22.52 -14.88 3.90
N HIS A 394 22.30 -15.19 5.18
CA HIS A 394 23.35 -15.66 6.07
C HIS A 394 23.43 -17.19 6.12
N SER A 395 22.29 -17.87 6.28
CA SER A 395 22.19 -19.31 6.49
C SER A 395 20.77 -19.82 6.20
N GLY A 396 20.59 -21.14 6.15
CA GLY A 396 19.31 -21.78 5.83
C GLY A 396 19.15 -22.05 4.32
N THR A 397 17.90 -22.14 3.87
CA THR A 397 17.56 -22.29 2.45
C THR A 397 16.95 -21.00 1.93
N LEU A 398 17.46 -20.49 0.81
CA LEU A 398 16.83 -19.39 0.10
C LEU A 398 16.68 -19.72 -1.39
N ASN A 399 15.43 -19.90 -1.81
CA ASN A 399 15.05 -20.14 -3.20
C ASN A 399 14.43 -18.87 -3.77
N LEU A 400 15.07 -18.28 -4.77
CA LEU A 400 14.55 -17.14 -5.51
C LEU A 400 14.10 -17.62 -6.90
N ARG A 401 12.85 -17.33 -7.28
CA ARG A 401 12.24 -17.77 -8.53
C ARG A 401 11.49 -16.64 -9.21
N ASN A 402 11.68 -16.47 -10.51
CA ASN A 402 10.92 -15.52 -11.35
C ASN A 402 10.81 -14.11 -10.77
N SER A 403 11.85 -13.63 -10.09
CA SER A 403 11.81 -12.41 -9.27
C SER A 403 12.80 -11.35 -9.74
N ILE A 404 12.47 -10.09 -9.45
CA ILE A 404 13.30 -8.92 -9.72
C ILE A 404 13.94 -8.44 -8.41
N VAL A 405 15.25 -8.22 -8.41
CA VAL A 405 15.96 -7.49 -7.35
C VAL A 405 16.73 -6.35 -8.00
N ALA A 406 16.42 -5.10 -7.66
CA ALA A 406 17.00 -3.94 -8.33
C ALA A 406 16.93 -2.67 -7.48
N GLY A 407 17.54 -1.59 -7.97
CA GLY A 407 17.44 -0.25 -7.38
C GLY A 407 18.16 -0.11 -6.04
N SER A 408 19.03 -1.05 -5.68
CA SER A 408 19.78 -1.10 -4.41
C SER A 408 20.79 0.05 -4.20
N GLY A 409 20.95 0.92 -5.22
CA GLY A 409 21.77 2.12 -5.16
C GLY A 409 23.25 1.80 -5.01
N ARG A 410 23.80 1.94 -3.79
CA ARG A 410 25.21 1.66 -3.50
C ARG A 410 25.46 0.28 -2.91
N GLY A 411 24.42 -0.39 -2.44
CA GLY A 411 24.53 -1.72 -1.85
C GLY A 411 24.19 -2.81 -2.86
N ASP A 412 24.66 -4.02 -2.58
CA ASP A 412 24.42 -5.20 -3.42
C ASP A 412 22.92 -5.56 -3.45
N ASP A 413 22.37 -5.93 -4.61
CA ASP A 413 21.05 -6.55 -4.72
C ASP A 413 20.91 -7.78 -3.82
N CYS A 414 21.92 -8.65 -3.84
CA CYS A 414 21.99 -9.79 -2.93
C CYS A 414 23.38 -9.94 -2.31
N TYR A 415 23.39 -10.38 -1.06
CA TYR A 415 24.58 -10.90 -0.41
C TYR A 415 24.34 -12.32 0.10
N GLY A 416 25.33 -13.19 -0.06
CA GLY A 416 25.25 -14.60 0.31
C GLY A 416 24.76 -15.49 -0.84
N ARG A 417 25.02 -16.80 -0.72
CA ARG A 417 24.72 -17.76 -1.79
C ARG A 417 23.25 -18.18 -1.73
N LEU A 418 22.52 -17.93 -2.81
CA LEU A 418 21.17 -18.47 -3.00
C LEU A 418 21.23 -20.00 -3.17
N THR A 419 20.29 -20.73 -2.55
CA THR A 419 20.17 -22.19 -2.71
C THR A 419 19.63 -22.53 -4.10
N GLU A 420 18.61 -21.81 -4.54
CA GLU A 420 18.07 -21.88 -5.90
C GLU A 420 17.90 -20.47 -6.47
N ASN A 421 18.28 -20.32 -7.75
CA ASN A 421 18.15 -19.09 -8.51
C ASN A 421 17.67 -19.44 -9.93
N ARG A 422 16.39 -19.25 -10.23
CA ARG A 422 15.77 -19.59 -11.52
C ARG A 422 14.84 -18.50 -12.03
N GLY A 423 14.98 -18.14 -13.31
CA GLY A 423 14.13 -17.13 -13.96
C GLY A 423 14.20 -15.73 -13.34
N ASN A 424 15.27 -15.40 -12.61
CA ASN A 424 15.39 -14.12 -11.92
C ASN A 424 16.17 -13.08 -12.73
N LEU A 425 15.90 -11.82 -12.41
CA LEU A 425 16.62 -10.66 -12.91
C LEU A 425 17.18 -9.88 -11.73
N SER A 426 18.49 -9.60 -11.76
CA SER A 426 19.14 -8.68 -10.83
C SER A 426 19.82 -7.57 -11.62
N GLN A 427 19.79 -6.35 -11.08
CA GLN A 427 20.35 -5.19 -11.77
C GLN A 427 21.88 -5.22 -11.75
N ASP A 428 22.49 -5.52 -10.61
CA ASP A 428 23.96 -5.49 -10.45
C ASP A 428 24.63 -6.87 -10.54
N GLY A 429 23.83 -7.94 -10.62
CA GLY A 429 24.28 -9.31 -10.78
C GLY A 429 24.83 -9.96 -9.51
N THR A 430 24.81 -9.28 -8.36
CA THR A 430 25.28 -9.82 -7.07
C THR A 430 24.45 -11.01 -6.58
N CYS A 431 23.20 -11.10 -7.04
CA CYS A 431 22.35 -12.28 -6.89
C CYS A 431 22.78 -13.50 -7.73
N SER A 432 23.78 -13.35 -8.62
CA SER A 432 24.22 -14.40 -9.56
C SER A 432 23.09 -14.92 -10.47
N THR A 433 22.20 -14.01 -10.90
CA THR A 433 21.06 -14.32 -11.78
C THR A 433 21.50 -14.59 -13.22
N ALA A 434 20.64 -15.27 -13.97
CA ALA A 434 20.85 -15.50 -15.39
C ALA A 434 20.74 -14.20 -16.22
N ILE A 435 19.87 -13.28 -15.80
CA ILE A 435 19.68 -11.97 -16.42
C ILE A 435 20.26 -10.91 -15.48
N ILE A 436 21.25 -10.18 -15.99
CA ILE A 436 21.88 -9.03 -15.32
C ILE A 436 21.63 -7.81 -16.20
N ALA A 437 20.63 -7.00 -15.82
CA ALA A 437 20.20 -5.85 -16.59
C ALA A 437 19.32 -4.93 -15.74
N ASP A 438 19.18 -3.67 -16.16
CA ASP A 438 18.12 -2.80 -15.64
C ASP A 438 16.75 -3.46 -15.95
N PRO A 439 15.89 -3.69 -14.95
CA PRO A 439 14.56 -4.25 -15.18
C PRO A 439 13.62 -3.31 -15.96
N LEU A 440 13.99 -2.03 -16.14
CA LEU A 440 13.19 -1.01 -16.81
C LEU A 440 11.76 -0.97 -16.25
N LEU A 441 11.69 -0.74 -14.94
CA LEU A 441 10.44 -0.52 -14.23
C LEU A 441 9.99 0.94 -14.38
N ALA A 442 8.68 1.15 -14.52
CA ALA A 442 8.07 2.48 -14.40
C ALA A 442 8.18 2.98 -12.94
N GLU A 443 7.81 4.25 -12.70
CA GLU A 443 7.67 4.69 -11.31
C GLU A 443 6.57 3.90 -10.58
N ARG A 444 6.72 3.75 -9.27
CA ARG A 444 5.81 2.96 -8.44
C ARG A 444 4.39 3.55 -8.52
N THR A 445 3.42 2.72 -8.87
CA THR A 445 1.99 3.07 -8.87
C THR A 445 1.28 2.29 -7.76
N GLY A 446 0.89 2.99 -6.69
CA GLY A 446 0.34 2.32 -5.52
C GLY A 446 1.34 1.32 -4.92
N ALA A 447 0.98 0.04 -4.87
CA ALA A 447 1.76 -1.01 -4.21
C ALA A 447 2.78 -1.74 -5.11
N HIS A 448 2.94 -1.37 -6.39
CA HIS A 448 3.69 -2.16 -7.37
C HIS A 448 4.44 -1.32 -8.41
N TYR A 449 5.28 -2.00 -9.21
CA TYR A 449 6.08 -1.44 -10.29
C TYR A 449 5.70 -2.05 -11.65
N PRO A 450 5.05 -1.28 -12.54
CA PRO A 450 4.79 -1.73 -13.90
C PRO A 450 6.07 -1.92 -14.72
N LEU A 451 6.08 -2.89 -15.63
CA LEU A 451 7.16 -3.10 -16.60
C LEU A 451 7.06 -2.10 -17.75
N LEU A 452 8.16 -1.43 -18.13
CA LEU A 452 8.22 -0.62 -19.34
C LEU A 452 8.35 -1.50 -20.59
N ASN A 453 7.98 -0.97 -21.76
CA ASN A 453 7.93 -1.73 -23.03
C ASN A 453 9.24 -2.44 -23.42
N ALA A 454 10.39 -1.91 -23.04
CA ALA A 454 11.69 -2.49 -23.39
C ALA A 454 12.26 -3.41 -22.31
N SER A 455 11.47 -3.72 -21.27
CA SER A 455 11.96 -4.51 -20.13
C SER A 455 12.46 -5.89 -20.55
N PRO A 456 13.65 -6.31 -20.08
CA PRO A 456 14.11 -7.68 -20.25
C PRO A 456 13.36 -8.71 -19.38
N ALA A 457 12.44 -8.26 -18.52
CA ALA A 457 11.59 -9.14 -17.70
C ALA A 457 10.42 -9.77 -18.48
N HIS A 458 10.05 -9.19 -19.63
CA HIS A 458 8.93 -9.65 -20.45
C HIS A 458 9.13 -11.10 -20.93
N ALA A 459 8.17 -11.97 -20.62
CA ALA A 459 8.12 -13.39 -20.99
C ALA A 459 9.41 -14.17 -20.68
N ALA A 460 10.17 -13.73 -19.68
CA ALA A 460 11.52 -14.24 -19.39
C ALA A 460 11.57 -15.12 -18.13
N ALA A 461 10.42 -15.32 -17.47
CA ALA A 461 10.33 -16.17 -16.29
C ALA A 461 10.57 -17.66 -16.62
N ASP A 462 11.01 -18.43 -15.62
CA ASP A 462 11.06 -19.89 -15.73
C ASP A 462 9.62 -20.44 -15.72
N PRO A 463 9.17 -21.09 -16.81
CA PRO A 463 7.79 -21.58 -16.92
C PRO A 463 7.42 -22.61 -15.85
N ALA A 464 8.39 -23.33 -15.27
CA ALA A 464 8.14 -24.33 -14.24
C ALA A 464 7.63 -23.73 -12.93
N PHE A 465 7.88 -22.43 -12.71
CA PHE A 465 7.49 -21.72 -11.49
C PHE A 465 6.49 -20.59 -11.77
N CYS A 466 5.90 -20.56 -12.97
CA CYS A 466 4.90 -19.57 -13.33
C CYS A 466 3.66 -19.68 -12.42
N LEU A 467 3.29 -18.57 -11.77
CA LEU A 467 2.07 -18.52 -10.96
C LEU A 467 0.85 -18.21 -11.85
N PRO A 468 -0.38 -18.58 -11.44
CA PRO A 468 -1.57 -18.37 -12.29
C PRO A 468 -1.90 -16.89 -12.54
N SER A 469 -1.62 -16.04 -11.56
CA SER A 469 -1.88 -14.60 -11.61
C SER A 469 -0.73 -13.79 -11.02
N ASP A 470 -0.75 -12.48 -11.21
CA ASP A 470 0.19 -11.51 -10.65
C ASP A 470 -0.34 -10.88 -9.35
N GLN A 471 0.36 -9.86 -8.82
CA GLN A 471 -0.01 -9.14 -7.60
C GLN A 471 -1.36 -8.41 -7.69
N LEU A 472 -1.82 -8.05 -8.89
CA LEU A 472 -3.10 -7.38 -9.11
C LEU A 472 -4.24 -8.37 -9.41
N GLY A 473 -3.95 -9.67 -9.39
CA GLY A 473 -4.88 -10.72 -9.76
C GLY A 473 -5.02 -10.91 -11.27
N ASN A 474 -4.19 -10.27 -12.10
CA ASN A 474 -4.22 -10.46 -13.55
C ASN A 474 -3.63 -11.83 -13.91
N PRO A 475 -4.23 -12.59 -14.84
CA PRO A 475 -3.67 -13.87 -15.29
C PRO A 475 -2.29 -13.70 -15.94
N ARG A 476 -1.35 -14.61 -15.65
CA ARG A 476 -0.03 -14.63 -16.30
C ARG A 476 -0.08 -15.34 -17.64
N THR A 477 -0.25 -14.60 -18.72
CA THR A 477 -0.35 -15.16 -20.08
C THR A 477 1.00 -15.29 -20.78
N HIS A 478 1.99 -14.50 -20.39
CA HIS A 478 3.36 -14.51 -20.92
C HIS A 478 4.35 -15.06 -19.89
N CYS A 479 4.03 -14.89 -18.62
CA CYS A 479 4.89 -15.14 -17.49
C CYS A 479 6.10 -14.21 -17.47
N ASP A 480 5.85 -12.99 -17.02
CA ASP A 480 6.90 -12.00 -16.82
C ASP A 480 7.64 -12.24 -15.49
N ILE A 481 8.93 -11.87 -15.45
CA ILE A 481 9.71 -11.86 -14.21
C ILE A 481 9.19 -10.73 -13.31
N GLY A 482 9.02 -11.01 -12.01
CA GLY A 482 8.61 -10.03 -11.01
C GLY A 482 7.14 -10.12 -10.62
N ALA A 483 6.70 -9.21 -9.76
CA ALA A 483 5.39 -9.26 -9.11
C ALA A 483 4.20 -8.94 -10.02
N ILE A 484 4.43 -8.28 -11.16
CA ILE A 484 3.41 -7.81 -12.09
C ILE A 484 3.55 -8.50 -13.43
N GLU A 485 2.42 -8.90 -14.01
CA GLU A 485 2.33 -9.32 -15.40
C GLU A 485 1.98 -8.08 -16.24
N SER A 486 2.71 -7.87 -17.32
CA SER A 486 2.37 -6.83 -18.29
C SER A 486 1.21 -7.27 -19.19
N GLU A 487 0.40 -6.30 -19.62
CA GLU A 487 -0.72 -6.56 -20.54
C GLU A 487 -0.28 -6.97 -21.97
N ARG A 488 1.02 -7.08 -22.28
CA ARG A 488 1.54 -7.21 -23.65
C ARG A 488 2.12 -8.58 -23.99
N THR A 489 1.79 -9.06 -25.20
CA THR A 489 2.42 -10.20 -25.86
C THR A 489 3.76 -9.81 -26.50
N ALA A 490 4.73 -10.72 -26.51
CA ALA A 490 6.08 -10.54 -27.07
C ALA A 490 6.14 -10.11 -28.57
N SER A 491 5.02 -9.90 -29.27
CA SER A 491 4.97 -9.39 -30.66
C SER A 491 4.75 -7.88 -30.78
N GLU A 492 4.61 -7.13 -29.69
CA GLU A 492 4.49 -5.67 -29.68
C GLU A 492 5.75 -4.96 -29.16
N GLN A 493 6.92 -5.59 -29.30
CA GLN A 493 8.18 -4.86 -29.08
C GLN A 493 8.19 -3.61 -29.99
N PRO A 494 8.49 -2.42 -29.46
CA PRO A 494 8.88 -1.31 -30.33
C PRO A 494 10.04 -1.80 -31.22
N PRO A 495 10.17 -1.30 -32.47
CA PRO A 495 11.22 -1.73 -33.37
C PRO A 495 12.55 -1.75 -32.63
N ALA A 496 13.36 -2.79 -32.89
CA ALA A 496 14.67 -2.97 -32.29
C ALA A 496 15.35 -1.60 -32.14
N ALA A 497 15.70 -1.25 -30.89
CA ALA A 497 16.32 0.02 -30.57
C ALA A 497 17.37 0.34 -31.66
N ILE A 498 17.34 1.57 -32.18
CA ILE A 498 18.34 2.05 -33.14
C ILE A 498 19.69 1.53 -32.67
N VAL A 499 20.30 0.63 -33.45
CA VAL A 499 21.56 -0.01 -33.06
C VAL A 499 22.60 1.09 -33.08
N ILE A 500 22.84 1.69 -31.92
CA ILE A 500 23.88 2.70 -31.75
C ILE A 500 25.19 1.99 -32.06
N PRO A 501 26.00 2.43 -33.04
CA PRO A 501 27.26 1.79 -33.35
C PRO A 501 28.19 1.72 -32.12
N ALA A 502 29.05 0.72 -32.04
CA ALA A 502 29.96 0.54 -30.90
C ALA A 502 31.00 1.69 -30.79
N ASP A 503 31.27 2.34 -31.91
CA ASP A 503 32.15 3.51 -32.04
C ASP A 503 31.44 4.85 -31.79
N CYS A 504 30.13 4.85 -31.52
CA CYS A 504 29.38 6.05 -31.16
C CYS A 504 29.54 6.36 -29.66
N THR A 505 30.37 7.37 -29.37
CA THR A 505 30.77 7.78 -28.01
C THR A 505 29.65 8.52 -27.28
N LEU A 506 29.77 8.68 -25.95
CA LEU A 506 28.81 9.48 -25.17
C LEU A 506 28.79 10.96 -25.61
N ALA A 507 29.95 11.53 -25.96
CA ALA A 507 30.04 12.90 -26.46
C ALA A 507 29.27 13.06 -27.77
N GLU A 508 29.47 12.15 -28.73
CA GLU A 508 28.76 12.17 -30.01
C GLU A 508 27.26 11.93 -29.84
N GLN A 509 26.84 11.07 -28.91
CA GLN A 509 25.42 10.86 -28.60
C GLN A 509 24.76 12.15 -28.09
N ILE A 510 25.44 12.92 -27.24
CA ILE A 510 24.95 14.22 -26.76
C ILE A 510 24.88 15.23 -27.91
N ILE A 511 25.85 15.25 -28.83
CA ILE A 511 25.81 16.14 -30.00
C ILE A 511 24.62 15.77 -30.91
N ALA A 512 24.44 14.48 -31.17
CA ALA A 512 23.34 14.00 -32.00
C ALA A 512 21.98 14.37 -31.41
N ALA A 513 21.83 14.22 -30.09
CA ALA A 513 20.61 14.60 -29.37
C ALA A 513 20.37 16.12 -29.33
N ASN A 514 21.44 16.91 -29.19
CA ASN A 514 21.31 18.37 -29.17
C ASN A 514 20.92 18.95 -30.54
N THR A 515 21.21 18.25 -31.64
CA THR A 515 21.13 18.80 -33.00
C THR A 515 20.10 18.12 -33.89
N ASP A 516 19.50 17.02 -33.45
CA ASP A 516 18.68 16.13 -34.29
C ASP A 516 19.39 15.77 -35.62
N ALA A 517 20.72 15.67 -35.58
CA ALA A 517 21.57 15.42 -36.74
C ALA A 517 22.64 14.37 -36.41
N PRO A 518 23.16 13.60 -37.38
CA PRO A 518 24.19 12.61 -37.11
C PRO A 518 25.47 13.26 -36.59
N ALA A 519 26.13 12.62 -35.62
CA ALA A 519 27.37 13.09 -35.03
C ALA A 519 28.37 11.93 -34.96
N GLY A 520 29.47 12.03 -35.71
CA GLY A 520 30.44 10.94 -35.80
C GLY A 520 29.80 9.63 -36.27
N ALA A 521 29.94 8.57 -35.48
CA ALA A 521 29.28 7.28 -35.73
C ALA A 521 27.82 7.23 -35.25
N CYS A 522 27.34 8.24 -34.53
CA CYS A 522 25.99 8.28 -33.99
C CYS A 522 24.98 8.73 -35.07
N PRO A 523 23.84 8.02 -35.22
CA PRO A 523 22.74 8.47 -36.07
C PRO A 523 22.09 9.74 -35.49
N ALA A 524 21.29 10.43 -36.31
CA ALA A 524 20.52 11.59 -35.86
C ALA A 524 19.50 11.21 -34.77
N GLY A 525 19.37 12.08 -33.77
CA GLY A 525 18.25 12.07 -32.83
C GLY A 525 16.92 12.46 -33.47
N GLN A 526 15.83 12.35 -32.69
CA GLN A 526 14.52 12.92 -33.05
C GLN A 526 13.77 13.40 -31.80
N GLY A 527 13.78 14.71 -31.56
CA GLY A 527 13.00 15.32 -30.49
C GLY A 527 13.58 15.05 -29.12
N ALA A 528 12.81 14.44 -28.21
CA ALA A 528 13.33 14.06 -26.89
C ALA A 528 14.10 12.74 -26.99
N ASP A 529 15.42 12.81 -26.83
CA ASP A 529 16.30 11.66 -27.06
C ASP A 529 16.57 10.84 -25.79
N ILE A 530 16.97 9.58 -25.99
CA ILE A 530 17.34 8.65 -24.91
C ILE A 530 18.73 8.09 -25.18
N ILE A 531 19.67 8.41 -24.30
CA ILE A 531 20.99 7.79 -24.22
C ILE A 531 20.95 6.68 -23.19
N THR A 532 21.40 5.48 -23.57
CA THR A 532 21.50 4.34 -22.66
C THR A 532 22.96 3.91 -22.57
N LEU A 533 23.55 3.97 -21.38
CA LEU A 533 24.92 3.52 -21.17
C LEU A 533 25.02 2.00 -21.32
N ARG A 534 26.10 1.55 -21.92
CA ARG A 534 26.37 0.14 -22.24
C ARG A 534 27.59 -0.41 -21.53
N GLU A 535 28.40 0.48 -20.96
CA GLU A 535 29.65 0.20 -20.29
C GLU A 535 29.98 1.36 -19.36
N ASP A 536 30.95 1.15 -18.47
CA ASP A 536 31.53 2.23 -17.68
C ASP A 536 32.37 3.14 -18.58
N ILE A 537 32.21 4.44 -18.39
CA ILE A 537 32.84 5.46 -19.22
C ILE A 537 33.83 6.25 -18.39
N LYS A 538 35.09 6.27 -18.82
CA LYS A 538 36.09 7.17 -18.27
C LYS A 538 36.35 8.32 -19.23
N LEU A 539 36.10 9.55 -18.79
CA LEU A 539 36.21 10.74 -19.64
C LEU A 539 37.68 11.03 -19.99
N SER A 540 37.94 11.14 -21.28
CA SER A 540 39.21 11.60 -21.85
C SER A 540 39.16 13.05 -22.32
N GLU A 541 37.95 13.61 -22.42
CA GLU A 541 37.64 14.96 -22.87
C GLU A 541 36.38 15.51 -22.15
N THR A 542 36.13 16.81 -22.29
CA THR A 542 34.92 17.43 -21.74
C THR A 542 33.71 17.07 -22.60
N LEU A 543 32.62 16.63 -21.96
CA LEU A 543 31.39 16.35 -22.70
C LEU A 543 30.74 17.65 -23.22
N PRO A 544 30.06 17.60 -24.37
CA PRO A 544 29.28 18.72 -24.89
C PRO A 544 28.19 19.15 -23.90
N THR A 545 27.88 20.45 -23.86
CA THR A 545 26.76 20.97 -23.06
C THR A 545 25.44 20.39 -23.58
N ILE A 546 24.60 19.88 -22.69
CA ILE A 546 23.23 19.42 -23.01
C ILE A 546 22.32 20.65 -23.17
N SER A 547 21.64 20.74 -24.31
CA SER A 547 20.81 21.88 -24.70
C SER A 547 19.46 21.50 -25.32
N SER A 548 19.05 20.23 -25.24
CA SER A 548 17.76 19.70 -25.66
C SER A 548 17.17 18.76 -24.59
N ASP A 549 15.92 18.35 -24.78
CA ASP A 549 15.27 17.36 -23.92
C ASP A 549 16.00 16.01 -24.07
N LEU A 550 16.47 15.47 -22.94
CA LEU A 550 17.36 14.31 -22.97
C LEU A 550 17.17 13.42 -21.76
N THR A 551 16.99 12.12 -22.00
CA THR A 551 17.06 11.10 -20.96
C THR A 551 18.37 10.34 -21.03
N ILE A 552 19.14 10.29 -19.94
CA ILE A 552 20.31 9.43 -19.79
C ILE A 552 19.97 8.28 -18.83
N ARG A 553 19.94 7.06 -19.35
CA ARG A 553 19.79 5.81 -18.59
C ARG A 553 21.16 5.22 -18.34
N GLY A 554 21.58 5.24 -17.07
CA GLY A 554 22.89 4.72 -16.69
C GLY A 554 22.99 3.20 -16.68
N ASN A 555 21.88 2.47 -16.54
CA ASN A 555 21.87 1.01 -16.39
C ASN A 555 22.84 0.48 -15.30
N GLY A 556 23.05 1.26 -14.23
CA GLY A 556 24.01 0.93 -13.17
C GLY A 556 25.48 1.25 -13.49
N HIS A 557 25.80 1.67 -14.72
CA HIS A 557 27.16 2.00 -15.12
C HIS A 557 27.70 3.27 -14.45
N THR A 558 29.02 3.40 -14.48
CA THR A 558 29.78 4.52 -13.93
C THR A 558 30.28 5.45 -15.02
N ILE A 559 30.15 6.76 -14.81
CA ILE A 559 30.89 7.78 -15.56
C ILE A 559 31.94 8.40 -14.63
N ASP A 560 33.21 8.24 -14.97
CA ASP A 560 34.37 8.74 -14.25
C ASP A 560 34.93 9.99 -14.93
N GLY A 561 34.86 11.14 -14.25
CA GLY A 561 35.43 12.41 -14.69
C GLY A 561 36.97 12.48 -14.63
N ASP A 562 37.62 11.41 -14.18
CA ASP A 562 39.08 11.25 -14.10
C ASP A 562 39.78 12.35 -13.28
N ASN A 563 39.08 12.97 -12.34
CA ASN A 563 39.54 14.14 -11.57
C ASN A 563 39.92 15.36 -12.43
N ARG A 564 39.59 15.35 -13.72
CA ARG A 564 39.98 16.38 -14.69
C ARG A 564 38.80 17.10 -15.33
N PHE A 565 37.67 16.41 -15.47
CA PHE A 565 36.53 16.89 -16.23
C PHE A 565 35.29 17.00 -15.37
N ARG A 566 34.51 18.05 -15.58
CA ARG A 566 33.10 18.05 -15.21
C ARG A 566 32.39 17.01 -16.07
N ILE A 567 31.48 16.23 -15.47
CA ILE A 567 30.80 15.17 -16.21
C ILE A 567 29.70 15.76 -17.11
N PHE A 568 28.72 16.48 -16.55
CA PHE A 568 27.66 17.10 -17.34
C PHE A 568 27.56 18.61 -17.11
N ASP A 569 27.37 19.36 -18.20
CA ASP A 569 26.94 20.76 -18.20
C ASP A 569 25.59 20.84 -18.92
N ILE A 570 24.56 21.31 -18.22
CA ILE A 570 23.18 21.32 -18.69
C ILE A 570 22.69 22.76 -18.73
N LYS A 571 22.20 23.22 -19.88
CA LYS A 571 21.81 24.61 -20.09
C LYS A 571 20.33 24.82 -20.43
N HIS A 572 19.73 23.88 -21.17
CA HIS A 572 18.34 23.94 -21.63
C HIS A 572 17.74 22.52 -21.66
N GLY A 573 16.40 22.44 -21.70
CA GLY A 573 15.65 21.21 -21.88
C GLY A 573 15.18 20.53 -20.59
N GLU A 574 14.25 19.59 -20.74
CA GLU A 574 13.85 18.63 -19.71
C GLU A 574 14.84 17.45 -19.73
N VAL A 575 15.70 17.39 -18.72
CA VAL A 575 16.81 16.42 -18.67
C VAL A 575 16.63 15.43 -17.53
N ASN A 576 16.51 14.15 -17.88
CA ASN A 576 16.27 13.06 -16.95
C ASN A 576 17.51 12.16 -16.88
N ILE A 577 18.28 12.21 -15.80
CA ILE A 577 19.44 11.32 -15.59
C ILE A 577 19.05 10.29 -14.54
N LYS A 578 19.09 9.01 -14.89
CA LYS A 578 18.63 7.94 -14.01
C LYS A 578 19.61 6.79 -13.92
N ASN A 579 19.72 6.21 -12.73
CA ASN A 579 20.40 4.93 -12.51
C ASN A 579 21.86 4.89 -12.98
N VAL A 580 22.65 5.91 -12.64
CA VAL A 580 24.07 6.06 -13.02
C VAL A 580 24.92 6.42 -11.80
N THR A 581 26.18 5.98 -11.78
CA THR A 581 27.17 6.47 -10.82
C THR A 581 28.06 7.52 -11.47
N LEU A 582 28.17 8.72 -10.88
CA LEU A 582 29.01 9.81 -11.35
C LEU A 582 30.16 10.04 -10.36
N ILE A 583 31.39 9.74 -10.78
CA ILE A 583 32.57 9.78 -9.90
C ILE A 583 33.66 10.72 -10.39
N ASN A 584 34.43 11.26 -9.45
CA ASN A 584 35.66 12.03 -9.70
C ASN A 584 35.50 13.16 -10.72
N GLY A 585 34.30 13.72 -10.86
CA GLY A 585 34.06 14.93 -11.63
C GLY A 585 34.77 16.11 -10.97
N SER A 586 35.45 16.96 -11.74
CA SER A 586 36.28 18.04 -11.20
C SER A 586 36.10 19.32 -11.99
N SER A 587 35.79 20.43 -11.29
CA SER A 587 35.84 21.78 -11.86
C SER A 587 36.35 22.82 -10.83
N PRO A 588 37.67 22.85 -10.57
CA PRO A 588 38.28 23.75 -9.58
C PRO A 588 37.94 25.22 -9.86
N GLY A 589 37.59 25.98 -8.83
CA GLY A 589 37.16 27.38 -8.94
C GLY A 589 35.86 27.63 -9.73
N GLU A 590 35.17 26.59 -10.19
CA GLU A 590 33.92 26.68 -10.96
C GLU A 590 32.74 25.99 -10.24
N TYR A 591 31.57 25.96 -10.89
CA TYR A 591 30.35 25.35 -10.40
C TYR A 591 30.19 23.91 -10.89
N GLY A 592 29.80 22.99 -10.02
CA GLY A 592 29.33 21.66 -10.38
C GLY A 592 30.47 20.72 -10.76
N GLY A 593 30.90 19.87 -9.82
CA GLY A 593 31.98 18.91 -10.08
C GLY A 593 31.51 17.77 -10.97
N ALA A 594 30.38 17.14 -10.60
CA ALA A 594 29.73 16.16 -11.46
C ALA A 594 28.82 16.85 -12.48
N ILE A 595 27.87 17.67 -12.00
CA ILE A 595 26.85 18.30 -12.84
C ILE A 595 26.78 19.80 -12.56
N ARG A 596 26.84 20.59 -13.64
CA ARG A 596 26.47 22.01 -13.62
C ARG A 596 25.14 22.19 -14.35
N VAL A 597 24.20 22.87 -13.71
CA VAL A 597 22.90 23.22 -14.28
C VAL A 597 22.74 24.74 -14.30
N ARG A 598 22.36 25.30 -15.45
CA ARG A 598 22.25 26.75 -15.68
C ARG A 598 21.19 27.04 -16.73
N GLY A 599 20.91 28.31 -17.01
CA GLY A 599 19.85 28.70 -17.96
C GLY A 599 18.44 28.45 -17.43
N ASP A 600 17.60 27.77 -18.21
CA ASP A 600 16.20 27.45 -17.91
C ASP A 600 15.93 25.93 -17.86
N ALA A 601 16.98 25.11 -17.76
CA ALA A 601 16.86 23.66 -17.73
C ALA A 601 16.02 23.14 -16.55
N ASP A 602 15.27 22.07 -16.79
CA ASP A 602 14.56 21.31 -15.75
C ASP A 602 15.17 19.91 -15.65
N VAL A 603 15.84 19.63 -14.54
CA VAL A 603 16.67 18.42 -14.41
C VAL A 603 16.16 17.52 -13.31
N VAL A 604 15.89 16.26 -13.65
CA VAL A 604 15.62 15.20 -12.67
C VAL A 604 16.77 14.21 -12.65
N VAL A 605 17.48 14.13 -11.53
CA VAL A 605 18.53 13.13 -11.27
C VAL A 605 18.02 12.07 -10.31
N ALA A 606 17.38 11.02 -10.84
CA ALA A 606 16.72 10.00 -10.03
C ALA A 606 17.61 8.76 -9.84
N ARG A 607 17.81 8.32 -8.59
CA ARG A 607 18.63 7.13 -8.28
C ARG A 607 20.07 7.24 -8.84
N VAL A 608 20.69 8.40 -8.67
CA VAL A 608 22.06 8.69 -9.14
C VAL A 608 23.03 8.73 -7.95
N ALA A 609 24.21 8.14 -8.10
CA ALA A 609 25.25 8.15 -7.06
C ALA A 609 26.39 9.11 -7.42
N PHE A 610 26.52 10.21 -6.70
CA PHE A 610 27.60 11.20 -6.81
C PHE A 610 28.72 10.87 -5.81
N ARG A 611 29.93 10.55 -6.29
CA ARG A 611 31.09 10.19 -5.43
C ARG A 611 32.35 10.99 -5.76
N ASN A 612 33.02 11.51 -4.73
CA ASN A 612 34.35 12.12 -4.86
C ASN A 612 34.42 13.23 -5.91
N ASN A 613 33.31 13.91 -6.20
CA ASN A 613 33.29 15.00 -7.15
C ASN A 613 33.71 16.30 -6.46
N SER A 614 34.43 17.18 -7.15
CA SER A 614 35.00 18.40 -6.60
C SER A 614 34.75 19.63 -7.48
N ALA A 615 34.48 20.78 -6.86
CA ALA A 615 34.29 22.05 -7.57
C ALA A 615 34.61 23.27 -6.68
N GLY A 616 34.52 24.48 -7.22
CA GLY A 616 34.46 25.70 -6.41
C GLY A 616 33.15 25.80 -5.60
N TRP A 617 32.03 25.46 -6.24
CA TRP A 617 30.69 25.39 -5.62
C TRP A 617 29.95 24.15 -6.10
N GLY A 618 29.24 23.44 -5.22
CA GLY A 618 28.43 22.28 -5.62
C GLY A 618 29.28 21.10 -6.10
N GLY A 619 30.00 20.45 -5.19
CA GLY A 619 30.93 19.36 -5.55
C GLY A 619 30.24 18.25 -6.34
N GLY A 620 29.05 17.82 -5.92
CA GLY A 620 28.17 16.96 -6.72
C GLY A 620 27.46 17.74 -7.82
N ILE A 621 26.51 18.60 -7.43
CA ILE A 621 25.73 19.42 -8.37
C ILE A 621 25.75 20.89 -7.96
N ALA A 622 25.88 21.76 -8.95
CA ALA A 622 25.62 23.19 -8.79
C ALA A 622 24.54 23.64 -9.76
N SER A 623 23.55 24.38 -9.27
CA SER A 623 22.49 24.97 -10.08
C SER A 623 22.41 26.50 -9.90
N MET A 624 22.27 27.19 -11.03
CA MET A 624 22.24 28.64 -11.14
C MET A 624 21.21 29.09 -12.20
N ASP A 625 21.01 30.41 -12.35
CA ASP A 625 19.98 31.03 -13.18
C ASP A 625 18.55 30.52 -12.86
N SER A 626 17.62 30.49 -13.82
CA SER A 626 16.25 30.03 -13.58
C SER A 626 16.09 28.49 -13.60
N ALA A 627 17.19 27.73 -13.51
CA ALA A 627 17.15 26.29 -13.67
C ALA A 627 16.55 25.57 -12.45
N ARG A 628 15.82 24.48 -12.72
CA ARG A 628 15.24 23.58 -11.71
C ARG A 628 16.01 22.27 -11.65
N VAL A 629 16.20 21.74 -10.45
CA VAL A 629 16.83 20.44 -10.23
C VAL A 629 16.08 19.69 -9.15
N ASN A 630 15.75 18.43 -9.41
CA ASN A 630 15.24 17.48 -8.44
C ASN A 630 16.15 16.25 -8.39
N ALA A 631 16.42 15.70 -7.21
CA ALA A 631 17.34 14.57 -7.03
C ALA A 631 16.74 13.43 -6.21
N PRO A 632 15.60 12.85 -6.64
CA PRO A 632 14.90 11.84 -5.85
C PRO A 632 15.73 10.56 -5.73
N TYR A 633 15.81 10.01 -4.52
CA TYR A 633 16.52 8.75 -4.21
C TYR A 633 18.02 8.73 -4.57
N SER A 634 18.63 9.89 -4.79
CA SER A 634 20.04 10.03 -5.17
C SER A 634 20.96 10.06 -3.95
N SER A 635 22.24 9.71 -4.12
CA SER A 635 23.23 9.67 -3.03
C SER A 635 24.47 10.51 -3.33
N PHE A 636 24.90 11.30 -2.37
CA PHE A 636 26.05 12.21 -2.45
C PHE A 636 27.08 11.82 -1.40
N PHE A 637 28.25 11.35 -1.83
CA PHE A 637 29.29 10.89 -0.93
C PHE A 637 30.65 11.51 -1.23
N ASN A 638 31.33 12.00 -0.20
CA ASN A 638 32.69 12.52 -0.30
C ASN A 638 32.88 13.56 -1.40
N ASN A 639 31.83 14.31 -1.75
CA ASN A 639 31.94 15.40 -2.70
C ASN A 639 32.46 16.65 -1.96
N ALA A 640 33.29 17.45 -2.62
CA ALA A 640 33.99 18.57 -2.03
C ALA A 640 33.75 19.88 -2.80
N ALA A 641 33.64 21.00 -2.09
CA ALA A 641 33.58 22.32 -2.69
C ALA A 641 34.59 23.29 -2.04
N GLU A 642 35.32 24.09 -2.83
CA GLU A 642 36.27 25.07 -2.29
C GLU A 642 35.57 26.17 -1.47
N HIS A 643 34.33 26.51 -1.84
CA HIS A 643 33.59 27.60 -1.22
C HIS A 643 32.33 27.10 -0.50
N LYS A 644 31.36 26.54 -1.24
CA LYS A 644 30.03 26.21 -0.69
C LYS A 644 29.40 24.98 -1.35
N GLY A 645 28.65 24.21 -0.55
CA GLY A 645 27.83 23.09 -1.02
C GLY A 645 28.65 21.90 -1.51
N GLY A 646 29.29 21.17 -0.58
CA GLY A 646 30.10 19.98 -0.93
C GLY A 646 29.33 18.94 -1.77
N GLY A 647 28.07 18.66 -1.41
CA GLY A 647 27.18 17.82 -2.20
C GLY A 647 26.40 18.62 -3.26
N LEU A 648 25.61 19.60 -2.81
CA LEU A 648 24.72 20.40 -3.63
C LEU A 648 24.86 21.90 -3.34
N TRP A 649 24.79 22.73 -4.38
CA TRP A 649 24.73 24.18 -4.26
C TRP A 649 23.70 24.80 -5.21
N PHE A 650 22.88 25.72 -4.70
CA PHE A 650 21.82 26.40 -5.46
C PHE A 650 21.88 27.93 -5.28
N ASN A 651 21.87 28.69 -6.37
CA ASN A 651 21.83 30.16 -6.34
C ASN A 651 20.45 30.75 -6.62
N SER A 652 19.57 30.01 -7.29
CA SER A 652 18.39 30.62 -7.93
C SER A 652 17.30 29.62 -8.34
N SER A 653 17.33 28.41 -7.78
CA SER A 653 16.26 27.43 -8.01
C SER A 653 15.00 27.82 -7.22
N GLU A 654 13.85 27.90 -7.90
CA GLU A 654 12.57 28.25 -7.27
C GLU A 654 11.93 27.07 -6.49
N CYS A 655 12.37 25.83 -6.75
CA CYS A 655 11.77 24.61 -6.22
C CYS A 655 12.78 23.44 -6.23
N TYR A 656 12.93 22.75 -5.10
CA TYR A 656 13.66 21.48 -4.95
C TYR A 656 12.80 20.53 -4.10
N ASP A 657 12.51 19.33 -4.61
CA ASP A 657 11.72 18.33 -3.88
C ASP A 657 12.63 17.29 -3.20
N TYR A 658 12.38 17.05 -1.93
CA TYR A 658 13.19 16.20 -1.06
C TYR A 658 12.59 14.79 -0.98
N ALA A 659 12.66 14.02 -2.07
CA ALA A 659 12.33 12.60 -2.01
C ALA A 659 13.59 11.76 -1.66
N ASN A 660 13.92 11.69 -0.36
CA ASN A 660 14.92 10.78 0.22
C ASN A 660 16.38 10.79 -0.37
N PRO A 661 17.02 11.92 -0.70
CA PRO A 661 18.44 11.93 -1.03
C PRO A 661 19.33 11.66 0.20
N MET A 662 20.41 10.88 0.04
CA MET A 662 21.39 10.64 1.12
C MET A 662 22.67 11.46 0.92
N PHE A 663 23.16 12.09 2.00
CA PHE A 663 24.42 12.83 2.02
C PHE A 663 25.35 12.26 3.08
N ASP A 664 26.58 11.92 2.70
CA ASP A 664 27.57 11.39 3.63
C ASP A 664 28.99 11.83 3.23
N GLY A 665 29.83 12.22 4.19
CA GLY A 665 31.23 12.64 3.96
C GLY A 665 31.47 13.86 3.05
N ASN A 666 30.45 14.62 2.64
CA ASN A 666 30.63 15.80 1.77
C ASN A 666 31.17 17.02 2.54
N SER A 667 32.04 17.84 1.92
CA SER A 667 32.76 18.95 2.59
C SER A 667 32.77 20.28 1.79
N SER A 668 32.86 21.42 2.49
CA SER A 668 33.06 22.74 1.86
C SER A 668 33.93 23.70 2.66
N GLY A 669 34.75 24.55 2.01
CA GLY A 669 35.40 25.73 2.63
C GLY A 669 36.88 25.98 2.24
N THR A 670 37.33 27.24 2.36
CA THR A 670 38.75 27.64 2.20
C THR A 670 39.53 27.36 3.47
N TYR A 671 40.65 26.63 3.34
CA TYR A 671 41.59 26.31 4.43
C TYR A 671 42.00 27.53 5.26
N VAL A 672 41.62 27.55 6.54
CA VAL A 672 42.33 28.29 7.61
C VAL A 672 42.69 27.26 8.68
N PRO A 673 43.97 27.00 8.95
CA PRO A 673 44.35 26.02 9.96
C PRO A 673 44.19 26.63 11.36
N ASP A 674 43.08 26.34 12.02
CA ASP A 674 42.93 26.47 13.47
C ASP A 674 42.77 25.04 14.07
N PRO A 675 43.66 24.56 14.95
CA PRO A 675 43.67 23.16 15.40
C PRO A 675 42.59 22.81 16.44
N GLN A 676 41.65 23.70 16.76
CA GLN A 676 40.77 23.50 17.93
C GLN A 676 39.27 23.34 17.65
N TYR A 677 38.85 23.19 16.39
CA TYR A 677 37.44 22.98 16.06
C TYR A 677 37.24 22.02 14.88
N GLU A 678 36.86 20.77 15.17
CA GLU A 678 36.16 19.92 14.20
C GLU A 678 34.76 20.51 13.98
N ILE A 679 34.57 21.27 12.90
CA ILE A 679 33.26 21.78 12.49
C ILE A 679 32.97 21.30 11.07
N PHE A 680 32.12 20.28 10.98
CA PHE A 680 31.41 19.88 9.76
C PHE A 680 30.13 20.73 9.63
N THR A 681 30.05 21.66 8.67
CA THR A 681 28.81 22.36 8.24
C THR A 681 28.99 23.02 6.86
N PRO A 682 27.97 23.19 5.97
CA PRO A 682 26.68 22.50 5.80
C PRO A 682 26.60 21.67 4.49
N HIS A 683 25.79 20.60 4.50
CA HIS A 683 25.70 19.58 3.46
C HIS A 683 24.85 19.96 2.22
N VAL A 684 24.02 21.01 2.34
CA VAL A 684 23.22 21.65 1.28
C VAL A 684 23.12 23.13 1.64
N GLU A 685 23.37 24.05 0.71
CA GLU A 685 23.28 25.49 0.97
C GLU A 685 22.41 26.19 -0.08
N PHE A 686 21.46 27.00 0.40
CA PHE A 686 20.48 27.73 -0.40
C PHE A 686 20.80 29.21 -0.48
N GLY A 687 20.75 29.78 -1.68
CA GLY A 687 20.74 31.23 -1.88
C GLY A 687 19.48 31.90 -1.28
N PRO A 688 19.49 33.22 -1.09
CA PRO A 688 18.31 33.95 -0.62
C PRO A 688 17.14 33.82 -1.62
N GLY A 689 16.03 33.22 -1.18
CA GLY A 689 14.78 33.09 -1.96
C GLY A 689 14.33 31.67 -2.28
N VAL A 690 15.13 30.63 -1.97
CA VAL A 690 14.77 29.23 -2.26
C VAL A 690 13.71 28.69 -1.29
N ARG A 691 12.64 28.05 -1.80
CA ARG A 691 11.60 27.38 -1.01
C ARG A 691 11.86 25.87 -0.92
N THR A 692 11.72 25.29 0.27
CA THR A 692 12.01 23.88 0.58
C THR A 692 10.81 22.93 0.41
N ARG A 693 9.64 23.45 0.02
CA ARG A 693 8.45 22.70 -0.39
C ARG A 693 7.73 23.48 -1.49
N CYS A 694 7.44 22.80 -2.58
CA CYS A 694 6.69 23.40 -3.68
C CYS A 694 5.22 23.21 -3.34
N GLU A 695 4.52 24.29 -3.01
CA GLU A 695 3.06 24.25 -2.98
C GLU A 695 2.60 23.90 -4.40
N THR A 696 2.00 22.72 -4.54
CA THR A 696 1.15 22.41 -5.68
C THR A 696 0.01 23.42 -5.67
N THR A 697 0.14 24.52 -6.40
CA THR A 697 -0.98 25.40 -6.69
C THR A 697 -1.89 24.71 -7.70
N GLN A 698 -3.07 24.32 -7.19
CA GLN A 698 -4.30 23.83 -7.82
C GLN A 698 -4.32 22.41 -8.39
#